data_AF-A0A6J0IW16-F1
#
_entry.id   AF-A0A6J0IW16-F1
#
_cell.length_a   1.000
_cell.length_b   1.000
_cell.length_c   1.000
_cell.angle_alpha   90.00
_cell.angle_beta   90.00
_cell.angle_gamma   90.00
#
_symmetry.space_group_name_H-M   'P 1'
#
loop_
_entity.id
_entity.type
_entity.pdbx_description
1 polymer ?
#
loop_
_entity_poly.entity_id
_entity_poly.type
_entity_poly.pdbx_seq_one_letter_code
_entity_poly.pdbx_strand_id
1 'polypeptide(L)'
;MDVYDPQTLGVVVFGGFMVISAIGIFLVSTFSMKETSYEEALAKQRKELEKTQQQKMEKKKKEKSVEKKGKAKKKEEKPNGKIPEQQMTQEVTDPPKDVVLEAAVVPEPLTVEFPIAAVSVVPQEKEKPVLSPKEKRKKEKKVAKVEPASSLMLASPPVSVPRSSPVLEVAPKEVPVVAVPPVGTQQSAPVNPVTIKKTDALPTHEEQKHDGPVKKKAASKKKSEPVPTPPLSSLAPTDSDGPLYLPYKTLMSTVSSMVFSEGEAQQLIEILTEKMGIMDTWHTATQKGDPVAILKRQLEEKEKQLSAEQEDAAAARNKLRELSKDLAAERAKATAAEGKLKEQLLAREREIVAVQARMQASYQDHVSETQQLQVKIRTLQEQLENGPNTQLARLQQENSILRDALNQATSQMESKQNAELAKLRQECNKLMRELSEKSEVLQQEEQQRKSWEIKAAALEKQNKQLQASQQEVEVMLQKRLDEVSDELHKTQTSYKSLLVDAEKAKGQQQSIAELQAKLLSSEAEVKSKLLELDNVKGKLQDASLDNTKLLERIKSIEALLEAGQMSGAEKDRDLQAANEAEMKQLRSRLQENTNQLSSLEREATELREAVEQQKMKNNDLREKNWKAMEALTMVEKVCEEKLLAATKAKEELAQQLNAFQTRTKQTLLSALPGVTVSSQQDYDTWLQEFKEKTMSVLKQQVITAESLDSALKLKEAVETQSTLQAECEQYRTILAETERMLRNLQKSVEEEEKVWKAKLTASEEELQKSHFQLKSLEAMVEKLKADLQNTDQLKEYTSLLEMQLENHLQTASSERQNYTKEVEVLTQLLSESQEQLEAAKTETQKQSKELALLKTQLEQNKMLVEKEQVLRQKLARELEEAQSSACILQAELEKLRLTENATASDTEEAQHLKERLDKEKKLTKDLGQAAAKLQELLKVAQDQLAKERETVKRLKEQLQETGKEDSSKEGTSV
;
A
#
# COMPACT_ATOMS: atom_id res chain seq x y z
N MET A 1 -5.71 -29.09 12.76
CA MET A 1 -4.45 -29.84 12.85
C MET A 1 -3.71 -29.31 14.08
N ASP A 2 -3.13 -30.18 14.89
CA ASP A 2 -2.34 -29.74 16.04
C ASP A 2 -1.02 -29.12 15.57
N VAL A 3 -0.75 -27.90 16.02
CA VAL A 3 0.50 -27.17 15.69
C VAL A 3 1.72 -27.77 16.40
N TYR A 4 1.48 -28.72 17.32
CA TYR A 4 2.50 -29.45 18.09
C TYR A 4 2.77 -30.87 17.58
N ASP A 5 2.16 -31.32 16.47
CA ASP A 5 2.56 -32.57 15.83
C ASP A 5 3.99 -32.44 15.26
N PRO A 6 4.97 -33.27 15.69
CA PRO A 6 6.33 -33.23 15.20
C PRO A 6 6.47 -33.46 13.69
N GLN A 7 5.54 -34.21 13.06
CA GLN A 7 5.59 -34.46 11.62
C GLN A 7 5.14 -33.22 10.84
N THR A 8 4.02 -32.61 11.21
CA THR A 8 3.54 -31.34 10.64
C THR A 8 4.55 -30.22 10.82
N LEU A 9 5.13 -30.07 12.02
CA LEU A 9 6.19 -29.08 12.27
C LEU A 9 7.43 -29.35 11.41
N GLY A 10 7.85 -30.61 11.30
CA GLY A 10 8.96 -31.04 10.43
C GLY A 10 8.73 -30.66 8.96
N VAL A 11 7.53 -30.93 8.42
CA VAL A 11 7.17 -30.58 7.03
C VAL A 11 7.17 -29.07 6.80
N VAL A 12 6.68 -28.26 7.75
CA VAL A 12 6.69 -26.79 7.64
C VAL A 12 8.11 -26.24 7.65
N VAL A 13 8.98 -26.73 8.55
CA VAL A 13 10.39 -26.31 8.62
C VAL A 13 11.15 -26.72 7.36
N PHE A 14 10.99 -27.96 6.88
CA PHE A 14 11.67 -28.44 5.66
C PHE A 14 11.19 -27.70 4.40
N GLY A 15 9.88 -27.41 4.31
CA GLY A 15 9.29 -26.61 3.24
C GLY A 15 9.83 -25.18 3.22
N GLY A 16 9.91 -24.53 4.39
CA GLY A 16 10.53 -23.21 4.54
C GLY A 16 12.00 -23.22 4.11
N PHE A 17 12.77 -24.22 4.54
CA PHE A 17 14.18 -24.33 4.19
C PHE A 17 14.40 -24.56 2.68
N MET A 18 13.56 -25.34 2.01
CA MET A 18 13.59 -25.49 0.54
C MET A 18 13.29 -24.17 -0.18
N VAL A 19 12.27 -23.41 0.25
CA VAL A 19 11.92 -22.12 -0.36
C VAL A 19 13.04 -21.09 -0.19
N ILE A 20 13.63 -20.99 1.00
CA ILE A 20 14.78 -20.12 1.28
C ILE A 20 16.00 -20.55 0.43
N SER A 21 16.25 -21.85 0.30
CA SER A 21 17.34 -22.37 -0.54
C SER A 21 17.14 -22.05 -2.03
N ALA A 22 15.91 -22.17 -2.54
CA ALA A 22 15.58 -21.82 -3.92
C ALA A 22 15.76 -20.31 -4.19
N ILE A 23 15.36 -19.45 -3.26
CA ILE A 23 15.59 -18.00 -3.33
C ILE A 23 17.09 -17.69 -3.28
N GLY A 24 17.86 -18.35 -2.40
CA GLY A 24 19.32 -18.21 -2.32
C GLY A 24 20.02 -18.57 -3.62
N ILE A 25 19.69 -19.73 -4.21
CA ILE A 25 20.23 -20.17 -5.51
C ILE A 25 19.86 -19.18 -6.63
N PHE A 26 18.63 -18.67 -6.65
CA PHE A 26 18.20 -17.67 -7.62
C PHE A 26 18.95 -16.34 -7.48
N LEU A 27 19.18 -15.87 -6.24
CA LEU A 27 19.93 -14.64 -5.98
C LEU A 27 21.42 -14.79 -6.34
N VAL A 28 22.06 -15.92 -5.99
CA VAL A 28 23.45 -16.20 -6.40
C VAL A 28 23.55 -16.28 -7.93
N SER A 29 22.65 -17.02 -8.59
CA SER A 29 22.61 -17.13 -10.06
C SER A 29 22.44 -15.77 -10.75
N THR A 30 21.58 -14.89 -10.22
CA THR A 30 21.33 -13.57 -10.81
C THR A 30 22.39 -12.51 -10.49
N PHE A 31 23.19 -12.67 -9.42
CA PHE A 31 24.27 -11.73 -9.07
C PHE A 31 25.67 -12.17 -9.50
N SER A 32 25.97 -13.46 -9.62
CA SER A 32 27.31 -13.96 -9.96
C SER A 32 27.72 -13.75 -11.42
N MET A 33 26.79 -13.46 -12.34
CA MET A 33 27.09 -13.22 -13.76
C MET A 33 27.41 -11.75 -14.09
N LYS A 34 28.26 -11.11 -13.28
CA LYS A 34 28.80 -9.76 -13.52
C LYS A 34 30.33 -9.75 -13.44
N GLU A 35 30.96 -10.43 -14.38
CA GLU A 35 32.40 -10.28 -14.63
C GLU A 35 32.71 -8.85 -15.13
N THR A 36 33.79 -8.27 -14.62
CA THR A 36 34.24 -6.92 -15.02
C THR A 36 34.88 -6.96 -16.40
N SER A 37 34.36 -6.18 -17.35
CA SER A 37 34.91 -6.10 -18.70
C SER A 37 36.36 -5.59 -18.72
N TYR A 38 37.18 -6.16 -19.60
CA TYR A 38 38.60 -5.84 -19.79
C TYR A 38 38.84 -4.35 -20.12
N GLU A 39 37.86 -3.69 -20.75
CA GLU A 39 37.84 -2.23 -20.99
C GLU A 39 37.89 -1.41 -19.68
N GLU A 40 37.20 -1.83 -18.62
CA GLU A 40 37.15 -1.08 -17.36
C GLU A 40 38.50 -1.14 -16.62
N ALA A 41 39.21 -2.25 -16.73
CA ALA A 41 40.58 -2.40 -16.20
C ALA A 41 41.56 -1.46 -16.92
N LEU A 42 41.51 -1.40 -18.25
CA LEU A 42 42.32 -0.48 -19.07
C LEU A 42 41.99 1.00 -18.78
N ALA A 43 40.71 1.33 -18.56
CA ALA A 43 40.29 2.67 -18.16
C ALA A 43 40.85 3.08 -16.79
N LYS A 44 40.87 2.16 -15.80
CA LYS A 44 41.53 2.36 -14.50
C LYS A 44 43.01 2.64 -14.64
N GLN A 45 43.73 1.80 -15.39
CA GLN A 45 45.19 1.91 -15.55
C GLN A 45 45.60 3.25 -16.19
N ARG A 46 44.88 3.71 -17.23
CA ARG A 46 45.11 5.03 -17.85
C ARG A 46 44.94 6.18 -16.84
N LYS A 47 43.89 6.14 -16.02
CA LYS A 47 43.55 7.17 -15.03
C LYS A 47 44.52 7.24 -13.84
N GLU A 48 45.26 6.16 -13.58
CA GLU A 48 46.32 6.09 -12.58
C GLU A 48 47.67 6.63 -13.11
N LEU A 49 47.98 6.33 -14.37
CA LEU A 49 49.16 6.85 -15.07
C LEU A 49 49.09 8.38 -15.24
N GLU A 50 47.92 8.92 -15.59
CA GLU A 50 47.65 10.36 -15.72
C GLU A 50 47.83 11.12 -14.39
N LYS A 51 47.29 10.59 -13.27
CA LYS A 51 47.54 11.12 -11.92
C LYS A 51 49.02 11.15 -11.55
N THR A 52 49.75 10.10 -11.91
CA THR A 52 51.20 9.98 -11.65
C THR A 52 52.01 11.00 -12.45
N GLN A 53 51.52 11.42 -13.62
CA GLN A 53 52.14 12.44 -14.46
C GLN A 53 51.92 13.85 -13.90
N GLN A 54 50.71 14.18 -13.44
CA GLN A 54 50.39 15.48 -12.84
C GLN A 54 51.20 15.76 -11.56
N GLN A 55 51.36 14.78 -10.66
CA GLN A 55 52.13 14.94 -9.42
C GLN A 55 53.63 15.26 -9.63
N LYS A 56 54.18 15.03 -10.84
CA LYS A 56 55.57 15.36 -11.17
C LYS A 56 55.79 16.80 -11.64
N MET A 57 54.75 17.55 -12.00
CA MET A 57 54.90 18.96 -12.45
C MET A 57 54.88 19.99 -11.32
N GLU A 58 54.11 19.78 -10.25
CA GLU A 58 53.93 20.81 -9.21
C GLU A 58 55.13 20.99 -8.25
N LYS A 59 55.95 19.94 -8.04
CA LYS A 59 57.02 19.95 -7.03
C LYS A 59 58.31 20.71 -7.40
N LYS A 60 58.27 21.66 -8.35
CA LYS A 60 59.48 22.34 -8.87
C LYS A 60 59.43 23.88 -8.94
N LYS A 61 58.73 24.56 -8.01
CA LYS A 61 58.73 26.06 -7.99
C LYS A 61 58.48 26.80 -6.67
N LYS A 62 59.24 26.56 -5.59
CA LYS A 62 59.47 27.55 -4.49
C LYS A 62 60.66 27.14 -3.60
N GLU A 63 61.28 28.13 -2.93
CA GLU A 63 62.62 28.12 -2.26
C GLU A 63 63.81 28.29 -3.23
N LYS A 64 64.84 29.14 -3.02
CA LYS A 64 65.03 30.41 -2.26
C LYS A 64 65.74 31.38 -3.24
N SER A 65 65.78 32.72 -3.12
CA SER A 65 66.34 33.53 -2.03
C SER A 65 66.01 35.04 -2.23
N VAL A 66 66.69 35.96 -1.53
CA VAL A 66 66.27 37.36 -1.30
C VAL A 66 67.43 38.38 -1.47
N GLU A 67 67.05 39.63 -1.76
CA GLU A 67 67.74 40.92 -1.52
C GLU A 67 68.51 41.70 -2.62
N LYS A 68 68.45 43.04 -2.46
CA LYS A 68 69.38 44.12 -2.87
C LYS A 68 69.56 44.56 -4.35
N LYS A 69 68.69 45.50 -4.75
CA LYS A 69 69.03 46.94 -5.01
C LYS A 69 70.09 47.29 -6.08
N GLY A 70 69.67 47.74 -7.27
CA GLY A 70 70.51 48.36 -8.31
C GLY A 70 69.70 49.17 -9.35
N LYS A 71 70.32 50.10 -10.11
CA LYS A 71 69.61 51.08 -10.99
C LYS A 71 70.21 51.20 -12.41
N ALA A 72 69.32 51.29 -13.40
CA ALA A 72 69.40 52.08 -14.65
C ALA A 72 70.07 51.56 -15.97
N LYS A 73 69.31 51.77 -17.06
CA LYS A 73 69.65 52.23 -18.44
C LYS A 73 70.28 51.32 -19.53
N LYS A 74 69.53 51.28 -20.65
CA LYS A 74 69.92 51.34 -22.09
C LYS A 74 70.59 50.15 -22.82
N LYS A 75 69.83 49.65 -23.83
CA LYS A 75 70.11 49.66 -25.30
C LYS A 75 71.21 48.74 -25.89
N GLU A 76 70.86 48.06 -27.00
CA GLU A 76 71.77 47.44 -28.02
C GLU A 76 72.65 46.25 -27.55
N GLU A 77 73.14 45.32 -28.38
CA GLU A 77 72.77 44.88 -29.75
C GLU A 77 73.14 43.37 -29.96
N LYS A 78 73.06 42.84 -31.19
CA LYS A 78 73.52 41.51 -31.66
C LYS A 78 74.99 41.57 -32.15
N PRO A 79 75.66 40.49 -32.62
CA PRO A 79 75.65 39.04 -32.27
C PRO A 79 77.09 38.42 -32.16
N ASN A 80 77.20 37.08 -32.14
CA ASN A 80 78.41 36.23 -32.36
C ASN A 80 79.54 36.28 -31.29
N GLY A 81 80.34 35.21 -31.08
CA GLY A 81 80.25 33.83 -31.60
C GLY A 81 81.54 33.00 -31.34
N LYS A 82 81.44 31.66 -31.50
CA LYS A 82 82.45 30.59 -31.24
C LYS A 82 82.60 30.16 -29.75
N ILE A 83 82.57 28.88 -29.32
CA ILE A 83 82.83 27.52 -29.90
C ILE A 83 84.35 27.22 -29.96
N PRO A 84 84.88 26.20 -29.23
CA PRO A 84 84.73 24.77 -29.55
C PRO A 84 84.34 23.90 -28.31
N GLU A 85 84.08 22.58 -28.32
CA GLU A 85 84.38 21.38 -29.15
C GLU A 85 83.14 20.40 -29.15
N GLN A 86 82.98 19.28 -29.88
CA GLN A 86 83.73 18.55 -30.93
C GLN A 86 82.77 17.69 -31.83
N GLN A 87 83.33 16.91 -32.77
CA GLN A 87 82.72 16.03 -33.81
C GLN A 87 82.51 14.55 -33.34
N MET A 88 81.91 13.55 -34.05
CA MET A 88 80.96 13.40 -35.19
C MET A 88 80.69 11.86 -35.47
N THR A 89 79.56 11.49 -36.09
CA THR A 89 79.23 10.21 -36.82
C THR A 89 79.50 8.78 -36.26
N GLN A 90 78.40 8.00 -36.14
CA GLN A 90 78.03 6.77 -36.94
C GLN A 90 78.85 5.44 -36.90
N GLU A 91 78.12 4.34 -36.57
CA GLU A 91 78.17 2.94 -37.09
C GLU A 91 79.03 1.75 -36.55
N VAL A 92 78.35 0.57 -36.51
CA VAL A 92 78.67 -0.89 -36.44
C VAL A 92 79.85 -1.50 -35.62
N THR A 93 79.55 -2.57 -34.84
CA THR A 93 80.20 -3.94 -34.78
C THR A 93 80.53 -4.49 -33.36
N ASP A 94 80.24 -5.79 -33.16
CA ASP A 94 80.45 -6.68 -31.98
C ASP A 94 81.83 -7.39 -31.91
N PRO A 95 82.17 -8.25 -30.91
CA PRO A 95 81.75 -8.34 -29.49
C PRO A 95 82.96 -8.18 -28.49
N PRO A 96 83.84 -9.16 -28.10
CA PRO A 96 83.78 -10.61 -27.78
C PRO A 96 84.34 -11.07 -26.38
N LYS A 97 83.84 -12.22 -25.86
CA LYS A 97 84.54 -13.26 -25.02
C LYS A 97 85.03 -12.92 -23.58
N ASP A 98 85.15 -13.86 -22.61
CA ASP A 98 84.98 -15.35 -22.60
C ASP A 98 84.76 -15.94 -21.16
N VAL A 99 84.40 -17.25 -21.07
CA VAL A 99 84.74 -18.23 -19.98
C VAL A 99 84.03 -18.12 -18.58
N VAL A 100 83.46 -19.18 -17.93
CA VAL A 100 83.25 -20.62 -18.25
C VAL A 100 82.25 -21.33 -17.27
N LEU A 101 81.41 -22.26 -17.79
CA LEU A 101 80.78 -23.51 -17.25
C LEU A 101 80.15 -23.55 -15.81
N GLU A 102 79.13 -24.35 -15.47
CA GLU A 102 78.41 -25.52 -16.09
C GLU A 102 76.97 -25.61 -15.44
N ALA A 103 76.01 -26.54 -15.68
CA ALA A 103 75.95 -27.83 -16.38
C ALA A 103 74.53 -28.25 -16.90
N ALA A 104 74.37 -29.57 -17.11
CA ALA A 104 73.27 -30.35 -17.68
C ALA A 104 71.99 -30.51 -16.79
N VAL A 105 70.85 -31.10 -17.21
CA VAL A 105 70.48 -32.04 -18.31
C VAL A 105 69.08 -31.69 -18.88
N VAL A 106 68.77 -31.99 -20.16
CA VAL A 106 67.42 -31.85 -20.78
C VAL A 106 67.14 -33.00 -21.78
N PRO A 107 66.07 -33.80 -21.59
CA PRO A 107 65.03 -34.02 -22.63
C PRO A 107 63.62 -34.38 -22.06
N GLU A 108 62.53 -34.67 -22.82
CA GLU A 108 61.90 -33.96 -23.97
C GLU A 108 60.36 -34.35 -24.04
N PRO A 109 59.64 -34.82 -25.12
CA PRO A 109 58.15 -34.76 -25.16
C PRO A 109 57.40 -36.10 -25.48
N LEU A 110 56.15 -36.01 -25.99
CA LEU A 110 55.24 -37.05 -26.58
C LEU A 110 54.43 -37.92 -25.57
N THR A 111 53.34 -38.67 -25.89
CA THR A 111 52.21 -38.58 -26.87
C THR A 111 51.20 -39.73 -26.59
N VAL A 112 49.87 -39.47 -26.68
CA VAL A 112 48.70 -40.41 -26.90
C VAL A 112 48.68 -41.83 -26.26
N GLU A 113 47.59 -42.16 -25.52
CA GLU A 113 46.70 -43.30 -25.89
C GLU A 113 45.30 -43.29 -25.22
N PHE A 114 44.36 -44.04 -25.81
CA PHE A 114 43.00 -44.35 -25.35
C PHE A 114 42.87 -45.87 -25.14
N PRO A 115 41.93 -46.34 -24.31
CA PRO A 115 41.08 -47.48 -24.73
C PRO A 115 39.58 -47.16 -24.78
N ILE A 116 38.82 -47.98 -25.50
CA ILE A 116 37.39 -47.77 -25.82
C ILE A 116 36.58 -49.03 -25.47
N ALA A 117 35.47 -48.88 -24.73
CA ALA A 117 34.24 -49.69 -24.84
C ALA A 117 33.12 -49.15 -23.91
N ALA A 118 31.83 -49.17 -24.24
CA ALA A 118 31.16 -49.27 -25.55
C ALA A 118 29.65 -48.90 -25.42
N VAL A 119 29.09 -48.22 -26.44
CA VAL A 119 27.70 -48.35 -26.97
C VAL A 119 26.49 -48.07 -26.04
N SER A 120 25.40 -47.35 -26.40
CA SER A 120 24.99 -46.40 -27.47
C SER A 120 23.64 -45.77 -26.98
N VAL A 121 22.79 -44.98 -27.67
CA VAL A 121 22.63 -44.53 -29.07
C VAL A 121 21.86 -43.18 -29.09
N VAL A 122 21.87 -42.46 -30.21
CA VAL A 122 21.06 -41.23 -30.46
C VAL A 122 20.53 -41.24 -31.92
N PRO A 123 19.29 -40.75 -32.16
CA PRO A 123 19.04 -39.76 -33.24
C PRO A 123 18.23 -38.54 -32.70
N GLN A 124 18.59 -37.28 -33.00
CA GLN A 124 18.14 -36.44 -34.15
C GLN A 124 16.61 -36.12 -34.19
N GLU A 125 16.12 -34.90 -34.51
CA GLU A 125 16.72 -33.56 -34.75
C GLU A 125 15.61 -32.48 -34.82
N LYS A 126 15.95 -31.17 -34.83
CA LYS A 126 15.12 -29.99 -35.23
C LYS A 126 13.98 -29.57 -34.25
N GLU A 127 13.54 -28.30 -34.16
CA GLU A 127 13.95 -27.05 -34.85
C GLU A 127 13.82 -25.76 -33.97
N LYS A 128 14.09 -24.59 -34.57
CA LYS A 128 14.18 -23.21 -34.02
C LYS A 128 12.78 -22.54 -33.81
N PRO A 129 12.66 -21.21 -33.56
CA PRO A 129 13.16 -20.37 -32.45
C PRO A 129 12.07 -19.41 -31.88
N VAL A 130 12.37 -18.59 -30.85
CA VAL A 130 11.69 -17.28 -30.65
C VAL A 130 12.68 -16.19 -30.21
N LEU A 131 12.63 -15.04 -30.89
CA LEU A 131 13.03 -13.72 -30.39
C LEU A 131 11.82 -12.79 -30.48
N SER A 132 11.66 -11.91 -29.50
CA SER A 132 10.70 -10.78 -29.51
C SER A 132 11.22 -9.62 -30.42
N PRO A 133 10.50 -8.49 -30.65
CA PRO A 133 9.14 -8.13 -30.20
C PRO A 133 8.24 -7.36 -31.24
N LYS A 134 7.03 -6.98 -30.77
CA LYS A 134 6.36 -5.66 -30.94
C LYS A 134 5.42 -5.33 -32.14
N GLU A 135 4.35 -4.59 -31.75
CA GLU A 135 3.60 -3.52 -32.47
C GLU A 135 2.32 -3.80 -33.30
N LYS A 136 1.19 -3.38 -32.70
CA LYS A 136 0.13 -2.46 -33.22
C LYS A 136 -1.03 -2.95 -34.13
N ARG A 137 -2.23 -2.55 -33.65
CA ARG A 137 -3.44 -2.05 -34.34
C ARG A 137 -4.48 -3.01 -34.98
N LYS A 138 -5.55 -3.21 -34.18
CA LYS A 138 -6.93 -2.66 -34.40
C LYS A 138 -7.93 -3.47 -35.26
N LYS A 139 -9.13 -3.64 -34.66
CA LYS A 139 -10.51 -3.71 -35.23
C LYS A 139 -11.21 -5.09 -35.48
N GLU A 140 -12.44 -5.15 -34.94
CA GLU A 140 -13.68 -5.85 -35.37
C GLU A 140 -14.01 -7.34 -35.01
N LYS A 141 -15.16 -7.45 -34.29
CA LYS A 141 -16.31 -8.38 -34.43
C LYS A 141 -16.19 -9.91 -34.20
N LYS A 142 -16.66 -10.31 -33.01
CA LYS A 142 -17.92 -11.08 -32.72
C LYS A 142 -18.25 -12.42 -33.44
N VAL A 143 -18.67 -13.40 -32.61
CA VAL A 143 -19.69 -14.49 -32.77
C VAL A 143 -19.21 -15.92 -33.15
N ALA A 144 -19.89 -16.93 -32.56
CA ALA A 144 -19.77 -18.40 -32.68
C ALA A 144 -18.44 -19.02 -32.15
N LYS A 145 -18.36 -20.06 -31.30
CA LYS A 145 -19.27 -21.02 -30.61
C LYS A 145 -19.99 -22.09 -31.47
N VAL A 146 -19.94 -23.35 -31.00
CA VAL A 146 -20.45 -24.64 -31.56
C VAL A 146 -19.53 -25.28 -32.62
N GLU A 147 -19.16 -26.58 -32.63
CA GLU A 147 -19.19 -27.72 -31.65
C GLU A 147 -18.15 -28.82 -32.05
N PRO A 148 -17.91 -29.89 -31.25
CA PRO A 148 -16.85 -30.90 -31.49
C PRO A 148 -17.32 -32.29 -32.00
N ALA A 149 -16.35 -33.11 -32.42
CA ALA A 149 -16.36 -34.58 -32.56
C ALA A 149 -14.89 -35.06 -32.55
N SER A 150 -14.44 -36.29 -32.28
CA SER A 150 -15.00 -37.63 -31.93
C SER A 150 -13.79 -38.50 -31.47
N SER A 151 -13.83 -39.73 -30.93
CA SER A 151 -14.74 -40.50 -30.05
C SER A 151 -14.07 -41.89 -29.76
N LEU A 152 -14.81 -42.92 -29.32
CA LEU A 152 -14.40 -44.33 -29.03
C LEU A 152 -13.61 -44.54 -27.72
N MET A 153 -13.73 -45.62 -26.93
CA MET A 153 -14.70 -46.75 -26.77
C MET A 153 -14.56 -47.24 -25.30
N LEU A 154 -15.52 -47.91 -24.61
CA LEU A 154 -16.16 -49.21 -24.88
C LEU A 154 -17.46 -49.41 -24.03
N ALA A 155 -18.11 -50.58 -24.13
CA ALA A 155 -19.41 -50.98 -23.49
C ALA A 155 -19.37 -51.07 -21.93
N SER A 156 -20.47 -51.18 -21.15
CA SER A 156 -21.73 -51.95 -21.35
C SER A 156 -22.96 -51.48 -20.49
N PRO A 157 -24.19 -52.01 -20.69
CA PRO A 157 -25.48 -51.43 -20.21
C PRO A 157 -26.31 -52.36 -19.27
N PRO A 158 -27.65 -52.19 -19.02
CA PRO A 158 -28.54 -51.01 -18.81
C PRO A 158 -29.41 -51.12 -17.50
N VAL A 159 -30.38 -50.20 -17.26
CA VAL A 159 -31.84 -50.47 -16.98
C VAL A 159 -32.59 -49.31 -16.27
N SER A 160 -33.86 -49.08 -16.67
CA SER A 160 -34.97 -48.36 -15.98
C SER A 160 -35.14 -46.82 -16.02
N VAL A 161 -36.42 -46.42 -15.85
CA VAL A 161 -37.13 -45.12 -15.95
C VAL A 161 -38.43 -45.25 -15.07
N PRO A 162 -39.38 -44.29 -14.88
CA PRO A 162 -39.46 -42.84 -15.15
C PRO A 162 -40.10 -41.99 -13.99
N ARG A 163 -40.52 -40.73 -14.30
CA ARG A 163 -41.46 -39.82 -13.56
C ARG A 163 -40.86 -39.05 -12.35
N SER A 164 -41.35 -37.86 -11.94
CA SER A 164 -42.53 -37.06 -12.34
C SER A 164 -42.34 -35.51 -12.24
N SER A 165 -43.07 -34.75 -13.06
CA SER A 165 -43.46 -33.32 -12.89
C SER A 165 -44.88 -33.23 -12.24
N PRO A 166 -45.67 -32.12 -12.12
CA PRO A 166 -45.65 -30.74 -12.69
C PRO A 166 -45.71 -29.62 -11.58
N VAL A 167 -46.07 -28.32 -11.72
CA VAL A 167 -47.21 -27.57 -12.36
C VAL A 167 -46.86 -26.07 -12.63
N LEU A 168 -47.65 -25.47 -13.54
CA LEU A 168 -47.80 -24.12 -14.15
C LEU A 168 -47.56 -22.86 -13.26
N GLU A 169 -47.52 -21.60 -13.75
CA GLU A 169 -48.10 -20.91 -14.95
C GLU A 169 -47.23 -19.65 -15.33
N VAL A 170 -47.43 -18.69 -16.27
CA VAL A 170 -48.53 -18.13 -17.13
C VAL A 170 -47.94 -17.56 -18.47
N ALA A 171 -48.77 -16.97 -19.35
CA ALA A 171 -48.44 -16.22 -20.60
C ALA A 171 -49.48 -15.06 -20.81
N PRO A 172 -49.83 -14.48 -22.01
CA PRO A 172 -49.31 -14.46 -23.41
C PRO A 172 -48.97 -13.01 -23.97
N LYS A 173 -48.25 -12.75 -25.10
CA LYS A 173 -48.57 -12.74 -26.58
C LYS A 173 -49.72 -11.78 -27.02
N GLU A 174 -49.76 -10.99 -28.12
CA GLU A 174 -49.11 -10.83 -29.49
C GLU A 174 -48.87 -9.30 -29.85
N VAL A 175 -48.26 -8.72 -30.91
CA VAL A 175 -47.70 -9.07 -32.28
C VAL A 175 -48.71 -8.96 -33.49
N PRO A 176 -48.41 -8.42 -34.74
CA PRO A 176 -47.40 -7.45 -35.29
C PRO A 176 -47.87 -6.48 -36.46
N VAL A 177 -46.91 -5.87 -37.23
CA VAL A 177 -46.92 -5.47 -38.70
C VAL A 177 -47.36 -4.05 -39.25
N VAL A 178 -46.36 -3.32 -39.80
CA VAL A 178 -46.23 -2.45 -41.03
C VAL A 178 -47.35 -1.53 -41.60
N ALA A 179 -47.07 -0.21 -41.74
CA ALA A 179 -47.35 0.68 -42.92
C ALA A 179 -46.78 2.13 -42.74
N VAL A 180 -46.80 3.00 -43.78
CA VAL A 180 -46.23 4.39 -43.79
C VAL A 180 -47.17 5.44 -44.51
N PRO A 181 -46.82 6.73 -44.76
CA PRO A 181 -47.55 7.96 -44.32
C PRO A 181 -48.50 8.62 -45.37
N PRO A 182 -49.19 9.77 -45.10
CA PRO A 182 -48.65 11.12 -45.43
C PRO A 182 -49.13 12.31 -44.52
N VAL A 183 -49.39 13.53 -45.06
CA VAL A 183 -49.16 14.87 -44.46
C VAL A 183 -50.42 15.77 -44.23
N GLY A 184 -50.45 16.58 -43.14
CA GLY A 184 -51.16 17.89 -43.01
C GLY A 184 -52.61 17.90 -42.44
N THR A 185 -53.25 19.00 -41.97
CA THR A 185 -52.87 20.45 -41.75
C THR A 185 -53.96 21.22 -40.90
N GLN A 186 -53.68 22.47 -40.41
CA GLN A 186 -54.63 23.50 -39.85
C GLN A 186 -55.14 23.25 -38.39
N GLN A 187 -55.65 24.19 -37.56
CA GLN A 187 -56.27 25.55 -37.74
C GLN A 187 -56.05 26.49 -36.48
N SER A 188 -56.66 27.70 -36.38
CA SER A 188 -56.18 28.83 -35.52
C SER A 188 -57.23 29.77 -34.85
N ALA A 189 -56.80 30.48 -33.77
CA ALA A 189 -57.23 31.84 -33.29
C ALA A 189 -58.64 32.04 -32.63
N PRO A 190 -59.07 33.23 -32.12
CA PRO A 190 -58.38 34.46 -31.60
C PRO A 190 -58.97 35.05 -30.26
N VAL A 191 -58.56 36.29 -29.87
CA VAL A 191 -59.32 37.43 -29.24
C VAL A 191 -58.63 38.12 -28.03
N ASN A 192 -58.87 39.45 -27.87
CA ASN A 192 -58.25 40.44 -26.95
C ASN A 192 -59.38 41.36 -26.37
N PRO A 193 -59.25 42.16 -25.26
CA PRO A 193 -58.62 43.50 -25.37
C PRO A 193 -58.06 44.25 -24.10
N VAL A 194 -56.93 44.97 -24.31
CA VAL A 194 -56.59 46.40 -24.00
C VAL A 194 -57.06 47.10 -22.68
N THR A 195 -56.10 47.58 -21.85
CA THR A 195 -56.08 48.87 -21.07
C THR A 195 -54.73 49.03 -20.31
N ILE A 196 -54.26 50.17 -19.75
CA ILE A 196 -54.66 51.60 -19.79
C ILE A 196 -53.46 52.60 -19.92
N LYS A 197 -52.93 53.19 -18.82
CA LYS A 197 -51.98 54.35 -18.71
C LYS A 197 -51.29 54.31 -17.32
N LYS A 198 -50.23 55.06 -16.97
CA LYS A 198 -49.41 56.17 -17.52
C LYS A 198 -47.99 55.96 -16.88
N THR A 199 -46.79 56.34 -17.35
CA THR A 199 -46.18 56.98 -18.55
C THR A 199 -44.64 57.09 -18.28
N ASP A 200 -43.73 57.83 -18.97
CA ASP A 200 -43.67 58.79 -20.11
C ASP A 200 -42.21 58.74 -20.65
N ALA A 201 -41.82 59.22 -21.84
CA ALA A 201 -42.58 59.86 -22.93
C ALA A 201 -42.07 59.37 -24.31
N LEU A 202 -41.32 60.19 -25.04
CA LEU A 202 -40.95 60.11 -26.47
C LEU A 202 -39.59 60.81 -26.71
N PRO A 203 -38.97 60.78 -27.92
CA PRO A 203 -39.27 59.99 -29.15
C PRO A 203 -38.03 59.18 -29.65
N THR A 204 -37.98 58.36 -30.71
CA THR A 204 -38.89 57.60 -31.59
C THR A 204 -38.07 57.17 -32.83
N HIS A 205 -38.00 55.86 -33.15
CA HIS A 205 -37.68 55.23 -34.47
C HIS A 205 -36.36 55.60 -35.21
N GLU A 206 -35.80 54.78 -36.11
CA GLU A 206 -36.36 53.63 -36.86
C GLU A 206 -35.34 52.47 -37.07
N GLU A 207 -35.79 51.33 -37.62
CA GLU A 207 -34.98 50.20 -38.09
C GLU A 207 -34.16 50.58 -39.37
N GLN A 208 -33.26 49.79 -40.01
CA GLN A 208 -33.35 48.37 -40.38
C GLN A 208 -32.02 47.80 -40.98
N LYS A 209 -31.91 46.44 -40.93
CA LYS A 209 -31.11 45.46 -41.71
C LYS A 209 -30.68 45.84 -43.16
N HIS A 210 -29.70 45.21 -43.86
CA HIS A 210 -28.89 43.96 -43.67
C HIS A 210 -27.60 44.01 -44.54
N ASP A 211 -26.91 42.87 -44.68
CA ASP A 211 -25.84 42.49 -45.63
C ASP A 211 -25.95 42.95 -47.10
N GLY A 212 -24.81 42.84 -47.79
CA GLY A 212 -24.70 42.58 -49.23
C GLY A 212 -23.50 41.64 -49.51
N PRO A 213 -22.98 41.51 -50.75
CA PRO A 213 -23.43 42.07 -52.04
C PRO A 213 -23.51 41.01 -53.17
N VAL A 214 -23.77 41.38 -54.45
CA VAL A 214 -23.07 40.80 -55.65
C VAL A 214 -23.40 41.46 -57.02
N LYS A 215 -22.33 41.80 -57.79
CA LYS A 215 -22.17 41.94 -59.28
C LYS A 215 -22.93 42.99 -60.16
N LYS A 216 -22.10 43.89 -60.73
CA LYS A 216 -21.97 44.29 -62.17
C LYS A 216 -23.06 45.12 -62.90
N LYS A 217 -22.74 46.39 -63.17
CA LYS A 217 -22.28 46.89 -64.51
C LYS A 217 -21.62 48.29 -64.36
N ALA A 218 -21.11 48.90 -65.44
CA ALA A 218 -20.14 50.01 -65.36
C ALA A 218 -20.48 51.24 -66.23
N ALA A 219 -20.17 52.44 -65.74
CA ALA A 219 -19.84 53.64 -66.56
C ALA A 219 -19.11 54.76 -65.76
N SER A 220 -17.94 55.17 -66.26
CA SER A 220 -17.41 56.55 -66.34
C SER A 220 -17.53 57.61 -65.21
N LYS A 221 -16.36 57.90 -64.59
CA LYS A 221 -15.77 59.24 -64.31
C LYS A 221 -16.35 60.22 -63.26
N LYS A 222 -15.42 60.64 -62.38
CA LYS A 222 -15.19 61.96 -61.73
C LYS A 222 -16.03 62.40 -60.51
N LYS A 223 -15.26 62.55 -59.41
CA LYS A 223 -15.32 63.56 -58.32
C LYS A 223 -16.57 63.69 -57.42
N SER A 224 -16.28 63.65 -56.11
CA SER A 224 -16.98 64.33 -55.00
C SER A 224 -17.10 65.86 -55.25
N GLU A 225 -17.95 66.64 -54.56
CA GLU A 225 -18.19 66.63 -53.10
C GLU A 225 -19.44 67.46 -52.68
N PRO A 226 -20.17 67.10 -51.60
CA PRO A 226 -21.20 67.93 -50.96
C PRO A 226 -20.63 68.75 -49.77
N VAL A 227 -21.03 69.99 -49.37
CA VAL A 227 -22.33 70.73 -49.36
C VAL A 227 -23.29 70.24 -48.27
N PRO A 228 -23.97 71.08 -47.44
CA PRO A 228 -23.77 72.51 -47.05
C PRO A 228 -23.83 72.75 -45.51
N THR A 229 -23.92 74.01 -45.04
CA THR A 229 -24.86 74.44 -43.96
C THR A 229 -25.01 76.00 -43.90
N PRO A 230 -26.10 76.57 -43.33
CA PRO A 230 -26.45 78.01 -43.41
C PRO A 230 -26.56 78.66 -41.99
N PRO A 231 -27.35 79.75 -41.71
CA PRO A 231 -27.73 80.95 -42.47
C PRO A 231 -27.39 82.28 -41.71
N LEU A 232 -27.60 83.45 -42.34
CA LEU A 232 -28.48 84.52 -41.80
C LEU A 232 -28.76 85.64 -42.83
N SER A 233 -29.92 86.30 -42.70
CA SER A 233 -30.32 87.52 -43.42
C SER A 233 -30.15 88.74 -42.49
N SER A 234 -30.36 90.02 -42.84
CA SER A 234 -30.82 90.70 -44.08
C SER A 234 -30.52 92.21 -43.95
N LEU A 235 -30.26 92.92 -45.05
CA LEU A 235 -30.88 94.23 -45.32
C LEU A 235 -30.73 94.62 -46.80
N ALA A 236 -31.67 95.43 -47.29
CA ALA A 236 -31.66 96.15 -48.57
C ALA A 236 -31.54 97.68 -48.25
N PRO A 237 -31.71 98.67 -49.18
CA PRO A 237 -32.13 98.61 -50.59
C PRO A 237 -31.37 99.59 -51.54
N THR A 238 -31.94 99.84 -52.73
CA THR A 238 -31.98 101.10 -53.54
C THR A 238 -31.04 102.27 -53.17
N ASP A 239 -30.44 103.02 -54.11
CA ASP A 239 -30.81 103.24 -55.53
C ASP A 239 -29.67 103.85 -56.40
N SER A 240 -29.90 103.87 -57.72
CA SER A 240 -29.35 104.79 -58.75
C SER A 240 -27.85 104.81 -59.16
N ASP A 241 -27.68 105.21 -60.45
CA ASP A 241 -26.55 105.87 -61.10
C ASP A 241 -25.11 105.31 -60.99
N GLY A 242 -24.79 104.39 -61.91
CA GLY A 242 -23.44 104.07 -62.36
C GLY A 242 -23.49 103.49 -63.79
N PRO A 243 -22.66 103.94 -64.75
CA PRO A 243 -22.97 103.75 -66.17
C PRO A 243 -22.84 102.30 -66.65
N LEU A 244 -23.85 101.83 -67.39
CA LEU A 244 -23.75 100.66 -68.25
C LEU A 244 -22.66 100.89 -69.30
N TYR A 245 -21.48 100.32 -69.08
CA TYR A 245 -20.38 100.36 -70.05
C TYR A 245 -20.67 99.42 -71.23
N LEU A 246 -21.60 99.84 -72.10
CA LEU A 246 -21.84 99.25 -73.41
C LEU A 246 -20.51 99.18 -74.17
N PRO A 247 -20.02 97.99 -74.54
CA PRO A 247 -18.76 97.87 -75.27
C PRO A 247 -18.79 98.72 -76.54
N TYR A 248 -17.71 99.44 -76.84
CA TYR A 248 -17.66 100.35 -77.99
C TYR A 248 -18.09 99.69 -79.31
N LYS A 249 -17.78 98.40 -79.52
CA LYS A 249 -18.27 97.63 -80.67
C LYS A 249 -19.78 97.42 -80.69
N THR A 250 -20.41 97.21 -79.53
CA THR A 250 -21.87 97.11 -79.40
C THR A 250 -22.52 98.47 -79.67
N LEU A 251 -22.01 99.55 -79.07
CA LEU A 251 -22.52 100.91 -79.31
C LEU A 251 -22.41 101.31 -80.79
N MET A 252 -21.24 101.12 -81.40
CA MET A 252 -21.02 101.37 -82.83
C MET A 252 -21.90 100.48 -83.70
N SER A 253 -22.11 99.22 -83.34
CA SER A 253 -23.01 98.33 -84.08
C SER A 253 -24.47 98.78 -83.99
N THR A 254 -24.93 99.24 -82.82
CA THR A 254 -26.30 99.74 -82.64
C THR A 254 -26.53 101.05 -83.39
N VAL A 255 -25.60 102.02 -83.28
CA VAL A 255 -25.67 103.29 -84.03
C VAL A 255 -25.57 103.05 -85.54
N SER A 256 -24.72 102.12 -85.98
CA SER A 256 -24.60 101.74 -87.40
C SER A 256 -25.76 100.87 -87.90
N SER A 257 -26.61 100.34 -87.03
CA SER A 257 -27.84 99.60 -87.40
C SER A 257 -29.12 100.40 -87.18
N MET A 258 -29.03 101.60 -86.62
CA MET A 258 -30.17 102.50 -86.47
C MET A 258 -30.41 103.25 -87.78
N VAL A 259 -31.58 103.02 -88.37
CA VAL A 259 -32.09 103.81 -89.49
C VAL A 259 -32.76 105.05 -88.91
N PHE A 260 -32.01 106.14 -88.80
CA PHE A 260 -32.57 107.45 -88.47
C PHE A 260 -33.60 107.86 -89.52
N SER A 261 -34.74 108.40 -89.10
CA SER A 261 -35.58 109.18 -90.00
C SER A 261 -34.89 110.50 -90.36
N GLU A 262 -35.29 111.12 -91.48
CA GLU A 262 -34.66 112.34 -91.98
C GLU A 262 -34.71 113.49 -90.96
N GLY A 263 -35.78 113.58 -90.15
CA GLY A 263 -35.89 114.54 -89.05
C GLY A 263 -34.92 114.26 -87.90
N GLU A 264 -34.75 113.00 -87.49
CA GLU A 264 -33.81 112.63 -86.42
C GLU A 264 -32.35 112.82 -86.86
N ALA A 265 -32.04 112.59 -88.14
CA ALA A 265 -30.74 112.89 -88.71
C ALA A 265 -30.46 114.41 -88.71
N GLN A 266 -31.43 115.23 -89.12
CA GLN A 266 -31.35 116.69 -89.04
C GLN A 266 -31.09 117.16 -87.60
N GLN A 267 -31.82 116.61 -86.63
CA GLN A 267 -31.75 117.02 -85.23
C GLN A 267 -30.45 116.55 -84.56
N LEU A 268 -29.89 115.40 -84.97
CA LEU A 268 -28.55 114.98 -84.55
C LEU A 268 -27.45 115.90 -85.13
N ILE A 269 -27.59 116.34 -86.38
CA ILE A 269 -26.71 117.34 -87.00
C ILE A 269 -26.80 118.68 -86.25
N GLU A 270 -28.01 119.14 -85.94
CA GLU A 270 -28.29 120.39 -85.22
C GLU A 270 -27.58 120.39 -83.85
N ILE A 271 -27.76 119.33 -83.05
CA ILE A 271 -27.08 119.13 -81.75
C ILE A 271 -25.54 119.06 -81.89
N LEU A 272 -25.03 118.45 -82.97
CA LEU A 272 -23.58 118.39 -83.24
C LEU A 272 -23.01 119.76 -83.65
N THR A 273 -23.77 120.59 -84.36
CA THR A 273 -23.38 121.98 -84.68
C THR A 273 -23.53 122.93 -83.50
N GLU A 274 -24.56 122.79 -82.68
CA GLU A 274 -24.79 123.62 -81.48
C GLU A 274 -23.68 123.40 -80.44
N LYS A 275 -23.07 122.21 -80.41
CA LYS A 275 -21.91 121.91 -79.57
C LYS A 275 -20.56 122.42 -80.13
N MET A 276 -20.53 123.00 -81.33
CA MET A 276 -19.34 123.60 -81.96
C MET A 276 -19.21 125.11 -81.63
N GLY A 277 -19.55 125.49 -80.41
CA GLY A 277 -19.74 126.88 -79.97
C GLY A 277 -18.47 127.73 -79.79
N ILE A 278 -17.69 127.95 -80.85
CA ILE A 278 -16.63 128.98 -80.92
C ILE A 278 -16.63 129.66 -82.30
N MET A 279 -17.58 130.57 -82.55
CA MET A 279 -17.57 131.43 -83.76
C MET A 279 -18.03 132.88 -83.53
N ASP A 280 -17.81 133.44 -82.33
CA ASP A 280 -18.22 134.82 -81.99
C ASP A 280 -17.08 135.73 -81.48
N THR A 281 -15.82 135.31 -81.59
CA THR A 281 -14.64 136.06 -81.08
C THR A 281 -13.89 136.88 -82.14
N TRP A 282 -14.50 137.16 -83.29
CA TRP A 282 -13.82 137.79 -84.44
C TRP A 282 -14.11 139.28 -84.69
N HIS A 283 -15.03 139.90 -83.94
CA HIS A 283 -15.48 141.28 -84.21
C HIS A 283 -15.57 142.17 -82.95
N THR A 284 -14.44 142.51 -82.30
CA THR A 284 -14.13 143.85 -81.71
C THR A 284 -12.82 143.84 -80.89
N ALA A 285 -11.68 144.14 -81.53
CA ALA A 285 -10.38 144.30 -80.84
C ALA A 285 -9.47 145.36 -81.51
N THR A 286 -10.06 146.46 -81.97
CA THR A 286 -9.37 147.44 -82.82
C THR A 286 -8.69 148.56 -82.02
N GLN A 287 -7.38 148.43 -81.75
CA GLN A 287 -6.42 149.55 -81.88
C GLN A 287 -4.94 149.14 -81.76
N LYS A 288 -4.14 149.56 -82.76
CA LYS A 288 -2.66 149.72 -82.72
C LYS A 288 -1.81 148.47 -82.43
N GLY A 289 -1.86 147.51 -83.35
CA GLY A 289 -0.81 146.50 -83.55
C GLY A 289 -0.85 145.96 -84.98
N ASP A 290 0.28 145.48 -85.52
CA ASP A 290 0.31 144.76 -86.80
C ASP A 290 -0.39 143.40 -86.62
N PRO A 291 -1.47 143.10 -87.38
CA PRO A 291 -2.18 141.83 -87.26
C PRO A 291 -1.28 140.62 -87.53
N VAL A 292 -0.28 140.72 -88.40
CA VAL A 292 0.64 139.61 -88.71
C VAL A 292 1.52 139.30 -87.50
N ALA A 293 2.01 140.33 -86.79
CA ALA A 293 2.81 140.15 -85.57
C ALA A 293 1.99 139.60 -84.39
N ILE A 294 0.70 139.94 -84.30
CA ILE A 294 -0.22 139.38 -83.29
C ILE A 294 -0.51 137.90 -83.60
N LEU A 295 -0.86 137.58 -84.85
CA LEU A 295 -1.09 136.19 -85.28
C LEU A 295 0.18 135.33 -85.12
N LYS A 296 1.36 135.87 -85.39
CA LYS A 296 2.63 135.15 -85.17
C LYS A 296 2.90 134.87 -83.70
N ARG A 297 2.66 135.83 -82.80
CA ARG A 297 2.74 135.59 -81.34
C ARG A 297 1.72 134.55 -80.88
N GLN A 298 0.49 134.60 -81.39
CA GLN A 298 -0.54 133.60 -81.08
C GLN A 298 -0.17 132.22 -81.60
N LEU A 299 0.46 132.11 -82.77
CA LEU A 299 1.00 130.86 -83.30
C LEU A 299 2.12 130.32 -82.40
N GLU A 300 3.13 131.13 -82.07
CA GLU A 300 4.23 130.76 -81.17
C GLU A 300 3.74 130.33 -79.78
N GLU A 301 2.71 131.00 -79.25
CA GLU A 301 2.09 130.63 -77.98
C GLU A 301 1.24 129.36 -78.09
N LYS A 302 0.62 129.08 -79.24
CA LYS A 302 -0.08 127.82 -79.53
C LYS A 302 0.88 126.66 -79.76
N GLU A 303 2.00 126.87 -80.42
CA GLU A 303 3.08 125.87 -80.55
C GLU A 303 3.71 125.56 -79.19
N LYS A 304 3.87 126.56 -78.33
CA LYS A 304 4.30 126.37 -76.93
C LYS A 304 3.26 125.61 -76.10
N GLN A 305 1.97 125.88 -76.27
CA GLN A 305 0.89 125.12 -75.63
C GLN A 305 0.88 123.66 -76.12
N LEU A 306 0.98 123.44 -77.43
CA LEU A 306 0.99 122.10 -78.05
C LEU A 306 2.21 121.27 -77.62
N SER A 307 3.40 121.89 -77.52
CA SER A 307 4.61 121.19 -77.07
C SER A 307 4.58 120.86 -75.57
N ALA A 308 4.04 121.74 -74.73
CA ALA A 308 3.78 121.44 -73.32
C ALA A 308 2.73 120.31 -73.17
N GLU A 309 1.62 120.36 -73.91
CA GLU A 309 0.60 119.29 -73.91
C GLU A 309 1.16 117.97 -74.45
N GLN A 310 2.08 118.00 -75.43
CA GLN A 310 2.77 116.82 -75.92
C GLN A 310 3.74 116.23 -74.87
N GLU A 311 4.41 117.07 -74.07
CA GLU A 311 5.25 116.65 -72.95
C GLU A 311 4.41 116.07 -71.80
N ASP A 312 3.33 116.74 -71.39
CA ASP A 312 2.37 116.23 -70.39
C ASP A 312 1.74 114.91 -70.84
N ALA A 313 1.36 114.78 -72.11
CA ALA A 313 0.87 113.54 -72.69
C ALA A 313 1.96 112.46 -72.82
N ALA A 314 3.25 112.83 -72.90
CA ALA A 314 4.35 111.88 -72.80
C ALA A 314 4.59 111.42 -71.36
N ALA A 315 4.53 112.33 -70.39
CA ALA A 315 4.61 112.05 -68.96
C ALA A 315 3.44 111.15 -68.50
N ALA A 316 2.21 111.43 -68.93
CA ALA A 316 1.04 110.60 -68.68
C ALA A 316 1.20 109.18 -69.30
N ARG A 317 1.72 109.07 -70.53
CA ARG A 317 2.02 107.76 -71.15
C ARG A 317 3.15 107.01 -70.44
N ASN A 318 4.16 107.71 -69.90
CA ASN A 318 5.21 107.12 -69.07
C ASN A 318 4.61 106.57 -67.76
N LYS A 319 3.88 107.40 -67.02
CA LYS A 319 3.24 107.03 -65.75
C LYS A 319 2.21 105.90 -65.91
N LEU A 320 1.47 105.87 -67.02
CA LEU A 320 0.59 104.74 -67.37
C LEU A 320 1.36 103.44 -67.63
N ARG A 321 2.53 103.50 -68.28
CA ARG A 321 3.42 102.34 -68.46
C ARG A 321 4.00 101.85 -67.13
N GLU A 322 4.39 102.74 -66.24
CA GLU A 322 4.87 102.41 -64.89
C GLU A 322 3.77 101.74 -64.06
N LEU A 323 2.59 102.37 -63.94
CA LEU A 323 1.44 101.77 -63.25
C LEU A 323 1.00 100.43 -63.87
N SER A 324 1.12 100.25 -65.19
CA SER A 324 0.85 98.97 -65.85
C SER A 324 1.90 97.89 -65.51
N LYS A 325 3.17 98.27 -65.38
CA LYS A 325 4.27 97.39 -64.96
C LYS A 325 4.13 96.99 -63.49
N ASP A 326 3.77 97.92 -62.62
CA ASP A 326 3.58 97.67 -61.19
C ASP A 326 2.32 96.81 -60.96
N LEU A 327 1.22 97.07 -61.68
CA LEU A 327 0.04 96.20 -61.70
C LEU A 327 0.37 94.78 -62.17
N ALA A 328 1.25 94.63 -63.17
CA ALA A 328 1.72 93.32 -63.62
C ALA A 328 2.62 92.64 -62.56
N ALA A 329 3.47 93.39 -61.87
CA ALA A 329 4.32 92.89 -60.78
C ALA A 329 3.49 92.43 -59.57
N GLU A 330 2.48 93.21 -59.16
CA GLU A 330 1.57 92.80 -58.07
C GLU A 330 0.69 91.61 -58.47
N ARG A 331 0.24 91.50 -59.72
CA ARG A 331 -0.42 90.28 -60.22
C ARG A 331 0.51 89.06 -60.18
N ALA A 332 1.79 89.22 -60.50
CA ALA A 332 2.79 88.16 -60.40
C ALA A 332 3.07 87.76 -58.93
N LYS A 333 3.15 88.73 -58.00
CA LYS A 333 3.25 88.47 -56.55
C LYS A 333 2.01 87.76 -56.00
N ALA A 334 0.82 88.21 -56.38
CA ALA A 334 -0.45 87.63 -55.94
C ALA A 334 -0.60 86.18 -56.39
N THR A 335 -0.33 85.89 -57.67
CA THR A 335 -0.35 84.51 -58.21
C THR A 335 0.73 83.62 -57.60
N ALA A 336 1.92 84.15 -57.29
CA ALA A 336 2.96 83.42 -56.56
C ALA A 336 2.56 83.14 -55.09
N ALA A 337 1.86 84.06 -54.43
CA ALA A 337 1.32 83.84 -53.08
C ALA A 337 0.17 82.82 -53.08
N GLU A 338 -0.74 82.91 -54.05
CA GLU A 338 -1.82 81.95 -54.28
C GLU A 338 -1.28 80.54 -54.55
N GLY A 339 -0.20 80.43 -55.34
CA GLY A 339 0.54 79.19 -55.57
C GLY A 339 1.05 78.57 -54.27
N LYS A 340 1.77 79.35 -53.45
CA LYS A 340 2.27 78.90 -52.13
C LYS A 340 1.15 78.47 -51.18
N LEU A 341 0.03 79.18 -51.16
CA LEU A 341 -1.13 78.80 -50.35
C LEU A 341 -1.79 77.49 -50.84
N LYS A 342 -1.86 77.25 -52.16
CA LYS A 342 -2.30 75.97 -52.72
C LYS A 342 -1.34 74.83 -52.40
N GLU A 343 -0.03 75.06 -52.46
CA GLU A 343 0.98 74.08 -52.05
C GLU A 343 0.86 73.72 -50.55
N GLN A 344 0.66 74.72 -49.69
CA GLN A 344 0.43 74.51 -48.26
C GLN A 344 -0.89 73.78 -47.99
N LEU A 345 -1.98 74.12 -48.68
CA LEU A 345 -3.27 73.42 -48.55
C LEU A 345 -3.12 71.95 -48.95
N LEU A 346 -2.49 71.67 -50.10
CA LEU A 346 -2.19 70.30 -50.54
C LEU A 346 -1.21 69.57 -49.59
N ALA A 347 -0.32 70.28 -48.88
CA ALA A 347 0.51 69.67 -47.84
C ALA A 347 -0.34 69.24 -46.63
N ARG A 348 -1.20 70.13 -46.13
CA ARG A 348 -2.13 69.83 -45.03
C ARG A 348 -3.15 68.74 -45.38
N GLU A 349 -3.64 68.71 -46.60
CA GLU A 349 -4.54 67.66 -47.07
C GLU A 349 -3.86 66.28 -47.08
N ARG A 350 -2.59 66.20 -47.49
CA ARG A 350 -1.78 64.98 -47.35
C ARG A 350 -1.49 64.62 -45.88
N GLU A 351 -1.24 65.61 -45.01
CA GLU A 351 -1.09 65.39 -43.56
C GLU A 351 -2.37 64.79 -42.95
N ILE A 352 -3.53 65.33 -43.29
CA ILE A 352 -4.84 64.84 -42.83
C ILE A 352 -5.06 63.39 -43.29
N VAL A 353 -4.82 63.07 -44.56
CA VAL A 353 -4.91 61.69 -45.07
C VAL A 353 -3.90 60.76 -44.36
N ALA A 354 -2.68 61.21 -44.09
CA ALA A 354 -1.67 60.43 -43.36
C ALA A 354 -2.00 60.25 -41.86
N VAL A 355 -2.72 61.19 -41.23
CA VAL A 355 -3.28 61.03 -39.88
C VAL A 355 -4.44 60.05 -39.91
N GLN A 356 -5.38 60.19 -40.85
CA GLN A 356 -6.53 59.31 -41.00
C GLN A 356 -6.11 57.85 -41.28
N ALA A 357 -5.11 57.64 -42.13
CA ALA A 357 -4.54 56.31 -42.40
C ALA A 357 -3.87 55.69 -41.15
N ARG A 358 -3.10 56.46 -40.37
CA ARG A 358 -2.50 55.97 -39.11
C ARG A 358 -3.56 55.66 -38.05
N MET A 359 -4.59 56.50 -37.96
CA MET A 359 -5.75 56.26 -37.07
C MET A 359 -6.50 54.99 -37.47
N GLN A 360 -6.76 54.78 -38.76
CA GLN A 360 -7.42 53.57 -39.25
C GLN A 360 -6.56 52.30 -39.02
N ALA A 361 -5.23 52.39 -39.19
CA ALA A 361 -4.32 51.30 -38.87
C ALA A 361 -4.37 50.95 -37.37
N SER A 362 -4.20 51.93 -36.49
CA SER A 362 -4.29 51.74 -35.03
C SER A 362 -5.64 51.15 -34.58
N TYR A 363 -6.77 51.57 -35.19
CA TYR A 363 -8.06 50.92 -34.92
C TYR A 363 -8.10 49.47 -35.40
N GLN A 364 -7.52 49.16 -36.57
CA GLN A 364 -7.47 47.79 -37.10
C GLN A 364 -6.58 46.88 -36.24
N ASP A 365 -5.46 47.42 -35.74
CA ASP A 365 -4.55 46.74 -34.82
C ASP A 365 -5.25 46.44 -33.49
N HIS A 366 -5.86 47.44 -32.84
CA HIS A 366 -6.61 47.25 -31.58
C HIS A 366 -7.81 46.31 -31.73
N VAL A 367 -8.50 46.30 -32.88
CA VAL A 367 -9.53 45.30 -33.17
C VAL A 367 -8.92 43.89 -33.25
N SER A 368 -7.73 43.74 -33.84
CA SER A 368 -7.03 42.44 -33.89
C SER A 368 -6.55 41.98 -32.50
N GLU A 369 -6.02 42.89 -31.67
CA GLU A 369 -5.64 42.63 -30.28
C GLU A 369 -6.85 42.20 -29.46
N THR A 370 -7.97 42.92 -29.59
CA THR A 370 -9.23 42.60 -28.91
C THR A 370 -9.76 41.23 -29.32
N GLN A 371 -9.68 40.87 -30.60
CA GLN A 371 -10.06 39.53 -31.08
C GLN A 371 -9.12 38.44 -30.54
N GLN A 372 -7.80 38.66 -30.52
CA GLN A 372 -6.84 37.73 -29.93
C GLN A 372 -7.08 37.52 -28.44
N LEU A 373 -7.34 38.60 -27.68
CA LEU A 373 -7.70 38.52 -26.26
C LEU A 373 -9.03 37.80 -26.06
N GLN A 374 -10.05 38.05 -26.88
CA GLN A 374 -11.34 37.38 -26.79
C GLN A 374 -11.26 35.88 -27.11
N VAL A 375 -10.43 35.48 -28.08
CA VAL A 375 -10.11 34.07 -28.35
C VAL A 375 -9.37 33.46 -27.15
N LYS A 376 -8.35 34.13 -26.61
CA LYS A 376 -7.58 33.65 -25.46
C LYS A 376 -8.43 33.50 -24.20
N ILE A 377 -9.37 34.43 -23.95
CA ILE A 377 -10.37 34.32 -22.88
C ILE A 377 -11.26 33.09 -23.11
N ARG A 378 -11.77 32.87 -24.33
CA ARG A 378 -12.61 31.71 -24.65
C ARG A 378 -11.84 30.39 -24.46
N THR A 379 -10.59 30.29 -24.89
CA THR A 379 -9.75 29.10 -24.68
C THR A 379 -9.45 28.88 -23.20
N LEU A 380 -9.24 29.93 -22.40
CA LEU A 380 -9.07 29.81 -20.95
C LEU A 380 -10.37 29.38 -20.24
N GLN A 381 -11.53 29.89 -20.67
CA GLN A 381 -12.84 29.43 -20.21
C GLN A 381 -13.07 27.94 -20.54
N GLU A 382 -12.80 27.55 -21.79
CA GLU A 382 -12.89 26.16 -22.25
C GLU A 382 -11.95 25.22 -21.48
N GLN A 383 -10.75 25.67 -21.12
CA GLN A 383 -9.84 24.93 -20.24
C GLN A 383 -10.32 24.87 -18.78
N LEU A 384 -10.92 25.94 -18.26
CA LEU A 384 -11.46 26.02 -16.90
C LEU A 384 -12.75 25.18 -16.74
N GLU A 385 -13.52 24.99 -17.81
CA GLU A 385 -14.72 24.16 -17.82
C GLU A 385 -14.37 22.67 -18.08
N ASN A 386 -13.56 22.39 -19.10
CA ASN A 386 -13.21 21.00 -19.44
C ASN A 386 -12.16 20.39 -18.50
N GLY A 387 -11.28 21.19 -17.89
CA GLY A 387 -10.23 20.70 -16.98
C GLY A 387 -10.80 19.97 -15.76
N PRO A 388 -11.60 20.63 -14.91
CA PRO A 388 -12.24 20.03 -13.74
C PRO A 388 -13.20 18.90 -14.13
N ASN A 389 -14.00 19.06 -15.19
CA ASN A 389 -14.89 17.99 -15.67
C ASN A 389 -14.12 16.74 -16.13
N THR A 390 -12.97 16.91 -16.81
CA THR A 390 -12.10 15.79 -17.22
C THR A 390 -11.45 15.12 -16.02
N GLN A 391 -11.02 15.89 -15.01
CA GLN A 391 -10.48 15.34 -13.76
C GLN A 391 -11.55 14.58 -12.97
N LEU A 392 -12.76 15.15 -12.83
CA LEU A 392 -13.89 14.53 -12.17
C LEU A 392 -14.31 13.22 -12.87
N ALA A 393 -14.36 13.20 -14.20
CA ALA A 393 -14.66 12.00 -14.98
C ALA A 393 -13.61 10.89 -14.77
N ARG A 394 -12.31 11.24 -14.68
CA ARG A 394 -11.26 10.28 -14.32
C ARG A 394 -11.43 9.76 -12.90
N LEU A 395 -11.61 10.64 -11.92
CA LEU A 395 -11.79 10.26 -10.51
C LEU A 395 -13.05 9.40 -10.32
N GLN A 396 -14.11 9.62 -11.08
CA GLN A 396 -15.31 8.77 -11.11
C GLN A 396 -15.03 7.40 -11.74
N GLN A 397 -14.27 7.34 -12.84
CA GLN A 397 -13.85 6.09 -13.47
C GLN A 397 -12.92 5.28 -12.56
N GLU A 398 -11.93 5.93 -11.94
CA GLU A 398 -11.01 5.35 -10.96
C GLU A 398 -11.78 4.84 -9.73
N ASN A 399 -12.77 5.59 -9.23
CA ASN A 399 -13.68 5.13 -8.19
C ASN A 399 -14.51 3.89 -8.60
N SER A 400 -14.96 3.81 -9.85
CA SER A 400 -15.63 2.60 -10.34
C SER A 400 -14.67 1.41 -10.34
N ILE A 401 -13.48 1.57 -10.94
CA ILE A 401 -12.45 0.52 -11.01
C ILE A 401 -12.04 0.05 -9.60
N LEU A 402 -11.89 0.96 -8.63
CA LEU A 402 -11.58 0.62 -7.24
C LEU A 402 -12.73 -0.12 -6.55
N ARG A 403 -14.00 0.25 -6.78
CA ARG A 403 -15.15 -0.52 -6.25
C ARG A 403 -15.27 -1.89 -6.92
N ASP A 404 -15.07 -1.98 -8.22
CA ASP A 404 -15.12 -3.25 -8.97
C ASP A 404 -13.99 -4.19 -8.55
N ALA A 405 -12.77 -3.65 -8.34
CA ALA A 405 -11.64 -4.38 -7.79
C ALA A 405 -11.85 -4.80 -6.33
N LEU A 406 -12.41 -3.94 -5.47
CA LEU A 406 -12.76 -4.27 -4.10
C LEU A 406 -13.82 -5.37 -4.04
N ASN A 407 -14.91 -5.24 -4.79
CA ASN A 407 -15.96 -6.27 -4.90
C ASN A 407 -15.40 -7.61 -5.40
N GLN A 408 -14.50 -7.57 -6.39
CA GLN A 408 -13.82 -8.76 -6.89
C GLN A 408 -12.87 -9.37 -5.84
N ALA A 409 -12.14 -8.56 -5.08
CA ALA A 409 -11.26 -9.03 -4.01
C ALA A 409 -12.04 -9.65 -2.85
N THR A 410 -13.13 -9.00 -2.40
CA THR A 410 -14.04 -9.51 -1.39
C THR A 410 -14.67 -10.83 -1.83
N SER A 411 -15.24 -10.90 -3.05
CA SER A 411 -15.83 -12.14 -3.57
C SER A 411 -14.80 -13.27 -3.75
N GLN A 412 -13.55 -12.95 -4.12
CA GLN A 412 -12.45 -13.93 -4.12
C GLN A 412 -12.07 -14.38 -2.71
N MET A 413 -12.06 -13.48 -1.72
CA MET A 413 -11.78 -13.81 -0.32
C MET A 413 -12.89 -14.69 0.27
N GLU A 414 -14.15 -14.31 0.09
CA GLU A 414 -15.33 -15.09 0.50
C GLU A 414 -15.35 -16.48 -0.16
N SER A 415 -15.03 -16.60 -1.46
CA SER A 415 -14.99 -17.90 -2.12
C SER A 415 -13.83 -18.79 -1.62
N LYS A 416 -12.66 -18.22 -1.34
CA LYS A 416 -11.53 -18.94 -0.71
C LYS A 416 -11.87 -19.38 0.71
N GLN A 417 -12.37 -18.47 1.54
CA GLN A 417 -12.81 -18.78 2.91
C GLN A 417 -13.89 -19.85 2.92
N ASN A 418 -14.90 -19.79 2.04
CA ASN A 418 -15.91 -20.84 1.93
C ASN A 418 -15.33 -22.19 1.45
N ALA A 419 -14.35 -22.19 0.54
CA ALA A 419 -13.67 -23.42 0.12
C ALA A 419 -12.82 -24.02 1.25
N GLU A 420 -12.13 -23.20 2.04
CA GLU A 420 -11.38 -23.61 3.22
C GLU A 420 -12.32 -24.11 4.33
N LEU A 421 -13.46 -23.45 4.57
CA LEU A 421 -14.50 -23.90 5.50
C LEU A 421 -15.11 -25.23 5.05
N ALA A 422 -15.32 -25.43 3.75
CA ALA A 422 -15.79 -26.70 3.20
C ALA A 422 -14.73 -27.81 3.38
N LYS A 423 -13.45 -27.51 3.16
CA LYS A 423 -12.33 -28.44 3.39
C LYS A 423 -12.17 -28.79 4.88
N LEU A 424 -12.24 -27.82 5.78
CA LEU A 424 -12.26 -28.02 7.23
C LEU A 424 -13.45 -28.88 7.67
N ARG A 425 -14.66 -28.61 7.16
CA ARG A 425 -15.84 -29.46 7.40
C ARG A 425 -15.64 -30.89 6.87
N GLN A 426 -15.01 -31.06 5.70
CA GLN A 426 -14.68 -32.37 5.15
C GLN A 426 -13.63 -33.12 5.98
N GLU A 427 -12.63 -32.42 6.51
CA GLU A 427 -11.60 -32.97 7.40
C GLU A 427 -12.18 -33.36 8.76
N CYS A 428 -13.03 -32.54 9.37
CA CYS A 428 -13.79 -32.91 10.57
C CYS A 428 -14.68 -34.14 10.31
N ASN A 429 -15.39 -34.19 9.17
CA ASN A 429 -16.20 -35.35 8.77
C ASN A 429 -15.37 -36.57 8.34
N LYS A 430 -14.06 -36.44 8.15
CA LYS A 430 -13.12 -37.55 7.96
C LYS A 430 -12.63 -38.06 9.30
N LEU A 431 -12.12 -37.17 10.16
CA LEU A 431 -11.66 -37.50 11.51
C LEU A 431 -12.78 -38.10 12.38
N MET A 432 -14.02 -37.63 12.24
CA MET A 432 -15.18 -38.18 12.95
C MET A 432 -15.47 -39.64 12.53
N ARG A 433 -15.29 -39.99 11.25
CA ARG A 433 -15.43 -41.38 10.77
C ARG A 433 -14.25 -42.24 11.15
N GLU A 434 -13.02 -41.72 11.05
CA GLU A 434 -11.83 -42.42 11.53
C GLU A 434 -11.91 -42.69 13.05
N LEU A 435 -12.51 -41.78 13.81
CA LEU A 435 -12.79 -41.97 15.24
C LEU A 435 -13.90 -43.00 15.49
N SER A 436 -15.00 -43.02 14.72
CA SER A 436 -16.04 -44.05 14.88
C SER A 436 -15.53 -45.43 14.46
N GLU A 437 -14.81 -45.54 13.34
CA GLU A 437 -14.16 -46.76 12.87
C GLU A 437 -13.16 -47.28 13.92
N LYS A 438 -12.35 -46.40 14.53
CA LYS A 438 -11.46 -46.77 15.65
C LYS A 438 -12.22 -47.20 16.91
N SER A 439 -13.34 -46.57 17.23
CA SER A 439 -14.20 -46.94 18.36
C SER A 439 -14.83 -48.31 18.17
N GLU A 440 -15.33 -48.60 16.96
CA GLU A 440 -15.88 -49.90 16.60
C GLU A 440 -14.82 -51.01 16.65
N VAL A 441 -13.61 -50.76 16.13
CA VAL A 441 -12.48 -51.70 16.23
C VAL A 441 -12.08 -51.94 17.70
N LEU A 442 -11.99 -50.89 18.52
CA LEU A 442 -11.67 -51.03 19.94
C LEU A 442 -12.76 -51.81 20.70
N GLN A 443 -14.04 -51.60 20.38
CA GLN A 443 -15.15 -52.35 20.93
C GLN A 443 -15.10 -53.84 20.51
N GLN A 444 -14.70 -54.14 19.26
CA GLN A 444 -14.48 -55.50 18.80
C GLN A 444 -13.29 -56.17 19.51
N GLU A 445 -12.18 -55.46 19.70
CA GLU A 445 -11.03 -55.95 20.49
C GLU A 445 -11.41 -56.20 21.95
N GLU A 446 -12.25 -55.36 22.56
CA GLU A 446 -12.73 -55.56 23.93
C GLU A 446 -13.65 -56.79 24.05
N GLN A 447 -14.52 -57.03 23.06
CA GLN A 447 -15.31 -58.26 22.96
C GLN A 447 -14.43 -59.50 22.77
N GLN A 448 -13.40 -59.42 21.91
CA GLN A 448 -12.43 -60.51 21.75
C GLN A 448 -11.67 -60.78 23.05
N ARG A 449 -11.20 -59.73 23.74
CA ARG A 449 -10.52 -59.81 25.05
C ARG A 449 -11.38 -60.54 26.08
N LYS A 450 -12.65 -60.15 26.22
CA LYS A 450 -13.62 -60.84 27.09
C LYS A 450 -13.81 -62.31 26.69
N SER A 451 -13.82 -62.63 25.39
CA SER A 451 -13.87 -64.03 24.93
C SER A 451 -12.62 -64.84 25.30
N TRP A 452 -11.43 -64.21 25.31
CA TRP A 452 -10.17 -64.83 25.71
C TRP A 452 -10.05 -64.97 27.22
N GLU A 453 -10.53 -64.00 27.99
CA GLU A 453 -10.62 -64.01 29.45
C GLU A 453 -11.52 -65.16 29.94
N ILE A 454 -12.70 -65.33 29.32
CA ILE A 454 -13.60 -66.47 29.59
C ILE A 454 -12.93 -67.82 29.29
N LYS A 455 -12.19 -67.93 28.16
CA LYS A 455 -11.42 -69.14 27.82
C LYS A 455 -10.27 -69.39 28.83
N ALA A 456 -9.58 -68.33 29.26
CA ALA A 456 -8.49 -68.43 30.23
C ALA A 456 -9.01 -68.90 31.59
N ALA A 457 -10.12 -68.34 32.09
CA ALA A 457 -10.77 -68.80 33.32
C ALA A 457 -11.28 -70.25 33.22
N ALA A 458 -11.76 -70.68 32.05
CA ALA A 458 -12.15 -72.07 31.81
C ALA A 458 -10.94 -73.03 31.85
N LEU A 459 -9.82 -72.65 31.23
CA LEU A 459 -8.57 -73.42 31.28
C LEU A 459 -7.94 -73.42 32.68
N GLU A 460 -8.01 -72.32 33.42
CA GLU A 460 -7.57 -72.25 34.82
C GLU A 460 -8.41 -73.18 35.70
N LYS A 461 -9.73 -73.23 35.51
CA LYS A 461 -10.61 -74.18 36.18
C LYS A 461 -10.27 -75.64 35.80
N GLN A 462 -9.95 -75.91 34.54
CA GLN A 462 -9.51 -77.23 34.09
C GLN A 462 -8.17 -77.63 34.73
N ASN A 463 -7.20 -76.72 34.84
CA ASN A 463 -5.95 -76.96 35.56
C ASN A 463 -6.17 -77.24 37.04
N LYS A 464 -7.04 -76.47 37.73
CA LYS A 464 -7.40 -76.73 39.14
C LYS A 464 -8.09 -78.09 39.30
N GLN A 465 -8.94 -78.50 38.35
CA GLN A 465 -9.56 -79.83 38.34
C GLN A 465 -8.53 -80.95 38.14
N LEU A 466 -7.57 -80.77 37.22
CA LEU A 466 -6.48 -81.71 36.99
C LEU A 466 -5.56 -81.83 38.22
N GLN A 467 -5.16 -80.70 38.81
CA GLN A 467 -4.35 -80.65 40.03
C GLN A 467 -5.06 -81.35 41.21
N ALA A 468 -6.36 -81.14 41.39
CA ALA A 468 -7.15 -81.86 42.39
C ALA A 468 -7.16 -83.38 42.14
N SER A 469 -7.33 -83.82 40.88
CA SER A 469 -7.28 -85.25 40.54
C SER A 469 -5.88 -85.86 40.69
N GLN A 470 -4.82 -85.09 40.44
CA GLN A 470 -3.44 -85.51 40.72
C GLN A 470 -3.21 -85.67 42.22
N GLN A 471 -3.71 -84.74 43.04
CA GLN A 471 -3.62 -84.81 44.49
C GLN A 471 -4.41 -86.00 45.06
N GLU A 472 -5.57 -86.32 44.51
CA GLU A 472 -6.37 -87.49 44.88
C GLU A 472 -5.66 -88.81 44.51
N VAL A 473 -5.05 -88.88 43.33
CA VAL A 473 -4.22 -90.01 42.91
C VAL A 473 -2.97 -90.15 43.78
N GLU A 474 -2.29 -89.04 44.12
CA GLU A 474 -1.14 -89.03 45.03
C GLU A 474 -1.52 -89.54 46.43
N VAL A 475 -2.66 -89.10 46.98
CA VAL A 475 -3.19 -89.60 48.26
C VAL A 475 -3.55 -91.09 48.18
N MET A 476 -4.13 -91.57 47.07
CA MET A 476 -4.37 -93.01 46.87
C MET A 476 -3.07 -93.82 46.75
N LEU A 477 -2.04 -93.28 46.10
CA LEU A 477 -0.73 -93.91 45.97
C LEU A 477 0.01 -93.93 47.32
N GLN A 478 -0.06 -92.86 48.11
CA GLN A 478 0.46 -92.83 49.47
C GLN A 478 -0.24 -93.87 50.34
N LYS A 479 -1.58 -93.92 50.32
CA LYS A 479 -2.34 -94.94 51.07
C LYS A 479 -1.98 -96.37 50.66
N ARG A 480 -1.73 -96.63 49.36
CA ARG A 480 -1.23 -97.92 48.86
C ARG A 480 0.20 -98.22 49.36
N LEU A 481 1.06 -97.21 49.44
CA LEU A 481 2.42 -97.34 49.96
C LEU A 481 2.42 -97.63 51.48
N ASP A 482 1.53 -96.98 52.22
CA ASP A 482 1.31 -97.21 53.65
C ASP A 482 0.79 -98.65 53.86
N GLU A 483 -0.24 -99.08 53.12
CA GLU A 483 -0.78 -100.45 53.14
C GLU A 483 0.30 -101.51 52.87
N VAL A 484 1.14 -101.32 51.85
CA VAL A 484 2.26 -102.22 51.52
C VAL A 484 3.35 -102.19 52.59
N SER A 485 3.61 -101.03 53.21
CA SER A 485 4.57 -100.92 54.33
C SER A 485 4.07 -101.66 55.57
N ASP A 486 2.77 -101.61 55.82
CA ASP A 486 2.09 -102.33 56.89
C ASP A 486 2.12 -103.85 56.66
N GLU A 487 1.92 -104.31 55.41
CA GLU A 487 2.12 -105.71 55.02
C GLU A 487 3.60 -106.15 55.12
N LEU A 488 4.55 -105.28 54.77
CA LEU A 488 5.98 -105.53 54.94
C LEU A 488 6.35 -105.66 56.42
N HIS A 489 5.80 -104.83 57.31
CA HIS A 489 6.01 -104.96 58.76
C HIS A 489 5.36 -106.23 59.34
N LYS A 490 4.16 -106.61 58.88
CA LYS A 490 3.49 -107.86 59.27
C LYS A 490 4.30 -109.09 58.84
N THR A 491 4.76 -109.13 57.58
CA THR A 491 5.59 -110.22 57.05
C THR A 491 6.99 -110.26 57.67
N GLN A 492 7.63 -109.11 57.91
CA GLN A 492 8.90 -109.02 58.66
C GLN A 492 8.76 -109.52 60.11
N THR A 493 7.62 -109.26 60.76
CA THR A 493 7.34 -109.75 62.13
C THR A 493 7.09 -111.25 62.13
N SER A 494 6.35 -111.77 61.14
CA SER A 494 6.19 -113.22 60.92
C SER A 494 7.54 -113.92 60.68
N TYR A 495 8.40 -113.34 59.84
CA TYR A 495 9.76 -113.83 59.59
C TYR A 495 10.62 -113.84 60.86
N LYS A 496 10.54 -112.81 61.72
CA LYS A 496 11.20 -112.80 63.03
C LYS A 496 10.70 -113.92 63.95
N SER A 497 9.39 -114.22 63.96
CA SER A 497 8.85 -115.36 64.71
C SER A 497 9.39 -116.68 64.18
N LEU A 498 9.37 -116.89 62.87
CA LEU A 498 9.94 -118.06 62.20
C LEU A 498 11.44 -118.25 62.49
N LEU A 499 12.19 -117.15 62.64
CA LEU A 499 13.61 -117.20 63.02
C LEU A 499 13.78 -117.66 64.48
N VAL A 500 12.95 -117.18 65.41
CA VAL A 500 12.95 -117.65 66.80
C VAL A 500 12.52 -119.12 66.91
N ASP A 501 11.52 -119.56 66.14
CA ASP A 501 11.13 -120.97 66.08
C ASP A 501 12.22 -121.85 65.44
N ALA A 502 12.98 -121.32 64.46
CA ALA A 502 14.15 -121.99 63.90
C ALA A 502 15.32 -122.08 64.89
N GLU A 503 15.56 -121.06 65.72
CA GLU A 503 16.54 -121.12 66.82
C GLU A 503 16.12 -122.11 67.90
N LYS A 504 14.82 -122.17 68.23
CA LYS A 504 14.24 -123.16 69.14
C LYS A 504 14.37 -124.59 68.61
N ALA A 505 14.12 -124.80 67.31
CA ALA A 505 14.37 -126.07 66.64
C ALA A 505 15.87 -126.42 66.61
N LYS A 506 16.76 -125.43 66.47
CA LYS A 506 18.23 -125.60 66.57
C LYS A 506 18.67 -125.97 67.99
N GLY A 507 18.02 -125.46 69.03
CA GLY A 507 18.20 -125.90 70.42
C GLY A 507 17.77 -127.36 70.63
N GLN A 508 16.65 -127.77 70.03
CA GLN A 508 16.24 -129.18 70.00
C GLN A 508 17.25 -130.06 69.22
N GLN A 509 17.79 -129.55 68.11
CA GLN A 509 18.86 -130.21 67.34
C GLN A 509 20.14 -130.38 68.18
N GLN A 510 20.49 -129.43 69.06
CA GLN A 510 21.61 -129.58 70.00
C GLN A 510 21.33 -130.66 71.07
N SER A 511 20.10 -130.76 71.59
CA SER A 511 19.73 -131.87 72.50
C SER A 511 19.80 -133.24 71.79
N ILE A 512 19.41 -133.31 70.52
CA ILE A 512 19.61 -134.50 69.68
C ILE A 512 21.10 -134.78 69.47
N ALA A 513 21.94 -133.75 69.30
CA ALA A 513 23.39 -133.91 69.18
C ALA A 513 24.04 -134.44 70.48
N GLU A 514 23.55 -134.07 71.67
CA GLU A 514 24.00 -134.67 72.94
C GLU A 514 23.61 -136.16 73.08
N LEU A 515 22.45 -136.54 72.55
CA LEU A 515 22.05 -137.96 72.45
C LEU A 515 22.92 -138.70 71.42
N GLN A 516 23.27 -138.06 70.30
CA GLN A 516 24.21 -138.60 69.31
C GLN A 516 25.64 -138.70 69.86
N ALA A 517 26.08 -137.81 70.75
CA ALA A 517 27.38 -137.92 71.41
C ALA A 517 27.46 -139.18 72.31
N LYS A 518 26.36 -139.53 72.99
CA LYS A 518 26.24 -140.77 73.78
C LYS A 518 26.15 -142.03 72.91
N LEU A 519 25.66 -141.89 71.67
CA LEU A 519 25.70 -142.95 70.65
C LEU A 519 27.11 -143.11 70.06
N LEU A 520 27.83 -142.02 69.82
CA LEU A 520 29.20 -142.03 69.29
C LEU A 520 30.20 -142.71 70.25
N SER A 521 29.97 -142.63 71.57
CA SER A 521 30.78 -143.36 72.54
C SER A 521 30.63 -144.88 72.48
N SER A 522 29.46 -145.42 72.08
CA SER A 522 29.29 -146.86 71.82
C SER A 522 29.59 -147.24 70.37
N GLU A 523 29.45 -146.31 69.42
CA GLU A 523 29.91 -146.50 68.05
C GLU A 523 31.44 -146.65 67.96
N ALA A 524 32.19 -146.10 68.91
CA ALA A 524 33.64 -146.28 69.03
C ALA A 524 34.06 -147.76 69.24
N GLU A 525 33.28 -148.55 70.00
CA GLU A 525 33.51 -150.01 70.14
C GLU A 525 33.24 -150.77 68.81
N VAL A 526 32.46 -150.18 67.90
CA VAL A 526 32.09 -150.79 66.61
C VAL A 526 33.04 -150.35 65.49
N LYS A 527 33.42 -149.07 65.41
CA LYS A 527 34.26 -148.50 64.35
C LYS A 527 35.73 -148.95 64.39
N SER A 528 36.14 -149.61 65.47
CA SER A 528 37.34 -150.48 65.51
C SER A 528 37.38 -151.50 64.33
N LYS A 529 36.21 -151.87 63.77
CA LYS A 529 36.07 -152.82 62.65
C LYS A 529 35.88 -152.21 61.26
N LEU A 530 36.03 -150.89 61.07
CA LEU A 530 35.63 -150.25 59.79
C LEU A 530 36.59 -149.13 59.35
N LEU A 531 37.86 -149.49 59.18
CA LEU A 531 38.96 -148.58 58.81
C LEU A 531 39.28 -148.55 57.29
N GLU A 532 38.63 -149.39 56.47
CA GLU A 532 39.25 -149.84 55.20
C GLU A 532 38.62 -149.35 53.87
N LEU A 533 37.42 -148.76 53.84
CA LEU A 533 36.75 -148.40 52.55
C LEU A 533 36.27 -146.95 52.43
N ASP A 534 37.27 -146.09 52.30
CA ASP A 534 37.42 -145.10 51.22
C ASP A 534 36.21 -144.24 50.74
N ASN A 535 36.31 -142.95 51.06
CA ASN A 535 36.58 -141.93 50.03
C ASN A 535 35.53 -141.71 48.90
N VAL A 536 34.28 -141.38 49.28
CA VAL A 536 33.30 -140.75 48.37
C VAL A 536 33.22 -139.23 48.63
N LYS A 537 34.36 -138.51 48.51
CA LYS A 537 34.49 -137.08 48.88
C LYS A 537 34.87 -136.18 47.70
N GLY A 538 34.09 -136.20 46.61
CA GLY A 538 34.48 -135.52 45.36
C GLY A 538 33.36 -135.16 44.38
N LYS A 539 32.30 -134.48 44.82
CA LYS A 539 31.29 -133.80 43.97
C LYS A 539 30.78 -132.52 44.63
N LEU A 540 30.29 -131.56 43.82
CA LEU A 540 29.78 -130.23 44.19
C LEU A 540 30.90 -129.24 44.62
N GLN A 541 31.39 -128.27 43.83
CA GLN A 541 30.96 -127.70 42.53
C GLN A 541 29.58 -127.01 42.59
N ASP A 542 29.46 -125.76 43.03
CA ASP A 542 29.90 -124.47 42.44
C ASP A 542 28.99 -123.95 41.31
N ALA A 543 28.28 -122.86 41.61
CA ALA A 543 27.58 -121.99 40.67
C ALA A 543 27.83 -120.53 41.07
N SER A 544 28.67 -119.81 40.32
CA SER A 544 29.25 -118.52 40.75
C SER A 544 29.49 -117.58 39.56
N LEU A 545 28.41 -117.08 38.92
CA LEU A 545 28.52 -116.29 37.67
C LEU A 545 27.53 -115.10 37.48
N ASP A 546 26.78 -114.66 38.50
CA ASP A 546 25.85 -113.51 38.35
C ASP A 546 26.42 -112.13 38.76
N ASN A 547 27.62 -112.08 39.36
CA ASN A 547 28.14 -110.88 40.03
C ASN A 547 28.73 -109.79 39.10
N THR A 548 28.38 -109.80 37.80
CA THR A 548 29.01 -108.94 36.77
C THR A 548 28.09 -107.84 36.21
N LYS A 549 26.77 -107.93 36.38
CA LYS A 549 25.79 -107.05 35.70
C LYS A 549 25.43 -105.75 36.44
N LEU A 550 25.96 -105.52 37.65
CA LEU A 550 25.62 -104.33 38.46
C LEU A 550 26.53 -103.11 38.24
N LEU A 551 27.71 -103.29 37.66
CA LEU A 551 28.72 -102.22 37.55
C LEU A 551 28.47 -101.19 36.43
N GLU A 552 27.74 -101.53 35.37
CA GLU A 552 27.50 -100.59 34.25
C GLU A 552 26.50 -99.48 34.58
N ARG A 553 25.57 -99.72 35.51
CA ARG A 553 24.44 -98.79 35.74
C ARG A 553 24.81 -97.49 36.45
N ILE A 554 25.93 -97.46 37.18
CA ILE A 554 26.33 -96.30 38.00
C ILE A 554 26.86 -95.16 37.11
N LYS A 555 27.65 -95.48 36.08
CA LYS A 555 28.25 -94.47 35.16
C LYS A 555 27.23 -93.69 34.32
N SER A 556 25.97 -94.12 34.27
CA SER A 556 24.92 -93.47 33.46
C SER A 556 24.26 -92.27 34.14
N ILE A 557 24.52 -92.02 35.42
CA ILE A 557 23.79 -91.00 36.22
C ILE A 557 24.62 -89.71 36.37
N GLU A 558 25.94 -89.80 36.50
CA GLU A 558 26.83 -88.65 36.71
C GLU A 558 26.80 -87.67 35.52
N ALA A 559 26.66 -88.18 34.30
CA ALA A 559 26.62 -87.39 33.06
C ALA A 559 25.38 -86.47 32.89
N LEU A 560 24.38 -86.55 33.75
CA LEU A 560 23.15 -85.73 33.66
C LEU A 560 23.14 -84.49 34.56
N LEU A 561 24.14 -84.31 35.44
CA LEU A 561 24.20 -83.15 36.36
C LEU A 561 24.98 -81.96 35.80
N GLU A 562 25.99 -82.18 34.97
CA GLU A 562 26.82 -81.08 34.42
C GLU A 562 26.09 -80.24 33.35
N ALA A 563 25.08 -80.81 32.68
CA ALA A 563 24.30 -80.13 31.64
C ALA A 563 23.47 -78.93 32.15
N GLY A 564 23.20 -78.84 33.46
CA GLY A 564 22.37 -77.79 34.04
C GLY A 564 23.07 -76.44 34.25
N GLN A 565 24.39 -76.39 34.36
CA GLN A 565 25.10 -75.20 34.89
C GLN A 565 25.47 -74.14 33.84
N MET A 566 25.41 -74.43 32.53
CA MET A 566 25.83 -73.46 31.51
C MET A 566 24.74 -72.45 31.07
N SER A 567 23.45 -72.69 31.36
CA SER A 567 22.35 -71.84 30.86
C SER A 567 22.23 -70.45 31.54
N GLY A 568 22.92 -70.23 32.66
CA GLY A 568 22.90 -68.95 33.38
C GLY A 568 23.77 -67.85 32.75
N ALA A 569 24.99 -68.20 32.30
CA ALA A 569 26.06 -67.24 31.98
C ALA A 569 25.98 -66.57 30.60
N GLU A 570 24.90 -66.80 29.86
CA GLU A 570 24.68 -66.28 28.51
C GLU A 570 23.82 -65.00 28.55
N LYS A 571 22.75 -64.98 29.36
CA LYS A 571 21.78 -63.87 29.45
C LYS A 571 22.39 -62.57 29.99
N ASP A 572 23.36 -62.66 30.88
CA ASP A 572 24.03 -61.47 31.43
C ASP A 572 24.96 -60.78 30.41
N ARG A 573 25.49 -61.52 29.42
CA ARG A 573 26.35 -60.94 28.37
C ARG A 573 25.55 -60.06 27.41
N ASP A 574 24.40 -60.54 26.95
CA ASP A 574 23.57 -59.81 25.99
C ASP A 574 23.05 -58.49 26.59
N LEU A 575 22.67 -58.52 27.87
CA LEU A 575 22.20 -57.35 28.62
C LEU A 575 23.32 -56.32 28.82
N GLN A 576 24.56 -56.77 29.06
CA GLN A 576 25.72 -55.89 29.17
C GLN A 576 26.13 -55.29 27.81
N ALA A 577 26.06 -56.06 26.73
CA ALA A 577 26.37 -55.61 25.37
C ALA A 577 25.38 -54.55 24.86
N ALA A 578 24.08 -54.72 25.11
CA ALA A 578 23.05 -53.75 24.73
C ALA A 578 23.26 -52.39 25.43
N ASN A 579 23.50 -52.40 26.73
CA ASN A 579 23.71 -51.19 27.53
C ASN A 579 24.99 -50.42 27.11
N GLU A 580 26.06 -51.14 26.75
CA GLU A 580 27.27 -50.50 26.22
C GLU A 580 27.06 -49.87 24.82
N ALA A 581 26.18 -50.45 23.99
CA ALA A 581 25.81 -49.88 22.70
C ALA A 581 24.98 -48.59 22.85
N GLU A 582 23.97 -48.56 23.71
CA GLU A 582 23.20 -47.34 24.02
C GLU A 582 24.12 -46.23 24.57
N MET A 583 25.03 -46.58 25.48
CA MET A 583 26.01 -45.63 26.03
C MET A 583 27.08 -45.18 25.01
N LYS A 584 27.22 -45.84 23.85
CA LYS A 584 28.01 -45.34 22.71
C LYS A 584 27.17 -44.38 21.85
N GLN A 585 25.92 -44.74 21.55
CA GLN A 585 24.97 -43.92 20.78
C GLN A 585 24.61 -42.59 21.48
N LEU A 586 24.45 -42.61 22.81
CA LEU A 586 24.25 -41.39 23.60
C LEU A 586 25.46 -40.46 23.54
N ARG A 587 26.69 -41.00 23.62
CA ARG A 587 27.91 -40.21 23.51
C ARG A 587 28.10 -39.59 22.13
N SER A 588 27.87 -40.34 21.04
CA SER A 588 27.96 -39.79 19.69
C SER A 588 26.94 -38.68 19.45
N ARG A 589 25.70 -38.84 19.95
CA ARG A 589 24.66 -37.79 19.87
C ARG A 589 25.00 -36.57 20.72
N LEU A 590 25.62 -36.75 21.89
CA LEU A 590 26.11 -35.64 22.70
C LEU A 590 27.23 -34.86 21.97
N GLN A 591 28.19 -35.57 21.38
CA GLN A 591 29.28 -34.98 20.60
C GLN A 591 28.76 -34.26 19.33
N GLU A 592 27.77 -34.82 18.65
CA GLU A 592 27.10 -34.18 17.51
C GLU A 592 26.41 -32.88 17.94
N ASN A 593 25.64 -32.90 19.04
CA ASN A 593 25.03 -31.70 19.61
C ASN A 593 26.08 -30.65 20.01
N THR A 594 27.22 -31.05 20.60
CA THR A 594 28.33 -30.15 20.94
C THR A 594 28.93 -29.51 19.68
N ASN A 595 29.12 -30.30 18.61
CA ASN A 595 29.60 -29.78 17.33
C ASN A 595 28.61 -28.78 16.72
N GLN A 596 27.31 -29.09 16.72
CA GLN A 596 26.25 -28.20 16.23
C GLN A 596 26.19 -26.89 17.02
N LEU A 597 26.29 -26.94 18.34
CA LEU A 597 26.40 -25.75 19.20
C LEU A 597 27.64 -24.92 18.84
N SER A 598 28.81 -25.54 18.61
CA SER A 598 30.02 -24.82 18.21
C SER A 598 29.93 -24.15 16.83
N SER A 599 29.12 -24.69 15.90
CA SER A 599 28.83 -24.02 14.62
C SER A 599 27.86 -22.86 14.77
N LEU A 600 26.79 -23.03 15.55
CA LEU A 600 25.80 -21.97 15.80
C LEU A 600 26.39 -20.82 16.61
N GLU A 601 27.28 -21.10 17.56
CA GLU A 601 28.02 -20.08 18.31
C GLU A 601 28.93 -19.26 17.38
N ARG A 602 29.64 -19.94 16.46
CA ARG A 602 30.50 -19.29 15.45
C ARG A 602 29.68 -18.43 14.47
N GLU A 603 28.60 -18.96 13.92
CA GLU A 603 27.68 -18.21 13.06
C GLU A 603 27.11 -17.00 13.80
N ALA A 604 26.74 -17.15 15.07
CA ALA A 604 26.29 -16.04 15.91
C ALA A 604 27.40 -15.03 16.24
N THR A 605 28.69 -15.38 16.21
CA THR A 605 29.79 -14.40 16.26
C THR A 605 29.99 -13.70 14.91
N GLU A 606 30.01 -14.44 13.80
CA GLU A 606 30.17 -13.89 12.45
C GLU A 606 29.04 -12.91 12.07
N LEU A 607 27.80 -13.24 12.43
CA LEU A 607 26.64 -12.33 12.26
C LEU A 607 26.75 -11.07 13.14
N ARG A 608 27.30 -11.18 14.36
CA ARG A 608 27.54 -10.02 15.24
C ARG A 608 28.63 -9.11 14.67
N GLU A 609 29.72 -9.68 14.16
CA GLU A 609 30.78 -8.92 13.47
C GLU A 609 30.26 -8.25 12.18
N ALA A 610 29.47 -8.96 11.38
CA ALA A 610 28.85 -8.40 10.18
C ALA A 610 27.92 -7.21 10.50
N VAL A 611 27.11 -7.32 11.56
CA VAL A 611 26.26 -6.22 12.07
C VAL A 611 27.11 -5.04 12.55
N GLU A 612 28.19 -5.27 13.30
CA GLU A 612 29.03 -4.18 13.81
C GLU A 612 29.83 -3.49 12.69
N GLN A 613 30.36 -4.26 11.73
CA GLN A 613 30.91 -3.69 10.49
C GLN A 613 29.88 -2.85 9.73
N GLN A 614 28.61 -3.26 9.69
CA GLN A 614 27.56 -2.51 9.01
C GLN A 614 27.16 -1.24 9.77
N LYS A 615 27.19 -1.24 11.12
CA LYS A 615 27.08 -0.01 11.93
C LYS A 615 28.24 0.94 11.66
N MET A 616 29.48 0.45 11.64
CA MET A 616 30.64 1.28 11.30
C MET A 616 30.50 1.88 9.90
N LYS A 617 30.15 1.08 8.89
CA LYS A 617 29.86 1.57 7.52
C LYS A 617 28.73 2.62 7.50
N ASN A 618 27.70 2.47 8.33
CA ASN A 618 26.60 3.45 8.43
C ASN A 618 27.06 4.77 9.09
N ASN A 619 27.88 4.69 10.14
CA ASN A 619 28.46 5.86 10.80
C ASN A 619 29.46 6.58 9.87
N ASP A 620 30.31 5.84 9.16
CA ASP A 620 31.17 6.36 8.07
C ASP A 620 30.37 7.12 7.01
N LEU A 621 29.21 6.58 6.60
CA LEU A 621 28.33 7.21 5.63
C LEU A 621 27.64 8.45 6.20
N ARG A 622 27.24 8.45 7.47
CA ARG A 622 26.71 9.63 8.17
C ARG A 622 27.75 10.73 8.28
N GLU A 623 28.99 10.41 8.64
CA GLU A 623 30.08 11.38 8.73
C GLU A 623 30.43 11.97 7.35
N LYS A 624 30.48 11.12 6.31
CA LYS A 624 30.71 11.58 4.92
C LYS A 624 29.55 12.42 4.39
N ASN A 625 28.31 12.09 4.74
CA ASN A 625 27.13 12.87 4.38
C ASN A 625 27.09 14.21 5.14
N TRP A 626 27.43 14.24 6.44
CA TRP A 626 27.58 15.45 7.23
C TRP A 626 28.66 16.38 6.63
N LYS A 627 29.85 15.85 6.33
CA LYS A 627 30.93 16.62 5.68
C LYS A 627 30.58 17.10 4.28
N ALA A 628 29.79 16.33 3.53
CA ALA A 628 29.24 16.78 2.25
C ALA A 628 28.20 17.90 2.42
N MET A 629 27.38 17.85 3.48
CA MET A 629 26.41 18.90 3.82
C MET A 629 27.12 20.19 4.28
N GLU A 630 28.11 20.11 5.17
CA GLU A 630 28.95 21.26 5.54
C GLU A 630 29.66 21.88 4.33
N ALA A 631 30.18 21.05 3.42
CA ALA A 631 30.78 21.52 2.16
C ALA A 631 29.74 22.19 1.25
N LEU A 632 28.52 21.65 1.16
CA LEU A 632 27.41 22.27 0.42
C LEU A 632 27.07 23.64 1.01
N THR A 633 26.81 23.73 2.31
CA THR A 633 26.44 24.98 2.99
C THR A 633 27.57 26.03 2.93
N MET A 634 28.84 25.62 2.95
CA MET A 634 29.96 26.53 2.68
C MET A 634 29.98 27.02 1.23
N VAL A 635 29.67 26.18 0.24
CA VAL A 635 29.58 26.57 -1.18
C VAL A 635 28.36 27.48 -1.43
N GLU A 636 27.21 27.20 -0.82
CA GLU A 636 25.99 28.02 -0.87
C GLU A 636 26.27 29.40 -0.29
N LYS A 637 26.82 29.49 0.92
CA LYS A 637 27.20 30.76 1.54
C LYS A 637 28.21 31.56 0.70
N VAL A 638 29.23 30.89 0.15
CA VAL A 638 30.20 31.54 -0.77
C VAL A 638 29.55 31.97 -2.08
N CYS A 639 28.45 31.34 -2.51
CA CYS A 639 27.65 31.77 -3.65
C CYS A 639 26.82 33.01 -3.31
N GLU A 640 26.15 33.04 -2.15
CA GLU A 640 25.41 34.20 -1.64
C GLU A 640 26.33 35.42 -1.46
N GLU A 641 27.49 35.25 -0.82
CA GLU A 641 28.49 36.32 -0.64
C GLU A 641 28.99 36.87 -1.99
N LYS A 642 29.21 36.00 -2.99
CA LYS A 642 29.56 36.42 -4.36
C LYS A 642 28.42 37.13 -5.07
N LEU A 643 27.17 36.69 -4.87
CA LEU A 643 25.99 37.32 -5.46
C LEU A 643 25.79 38.73 -4.88
N LEU A 644 25.92 38.89 -3.56
CA LEU A 644 25.88 40.19 -2.88
C LEU A 644 27.05 41.11 -3.30
N ALA A 645 28.25 40.56 -3.50
CA ALA A 645 29.36 41.32 -4.06
C ALA A 645 29.10 41.77 -5.50
N ALA A 646 28.49 40.90 -6.33
CA ALA A 646 28.17 41.21 -7.73
C ALA A 646 27.02 42.22 -7.88
N THR A 647 25.98 42.16 -7.04
CA THR A 647 24.92 43.18 -7.03
C THR A 647 25.45 44.53 -6.59
N LYS A 648 26.29 44.59 -5.54
CA LYS A 648 26.95 45.82 -5.10
C LYS A 648 27.87 46.40 -6.17
N ALA A 649 28.70 45.58 -6.82
CA ALA A 649 29.56 46.02 -7.91
C ALA A 649 28.76 46.55 -9.13
N LYS A 650 27.61 45.94 -9.45
CA LYS A 650 26.69 46.43 -10.49
C LYS A 650 26.09 47.79 -10.12
N GLU A 651 25.72 47.99 -8.85
CA GLU A 651 25.18 49.26 -8.36
C GLU A 651 26.24 50.37 -8.35
N GLU A 652 27.46 50.08 -7.89
CA GLU A 652 28.61 51.00 -7.96
C GLU A 652 28.93 51.37 -9.41
N LEU A 653 28.90 50.43 -10.36
CA LEU A 653 29.08 50.70 -11.79
C LEU A 653 27.97 51.59 -12.37
N ALA A 654 26.70 51.35 -11.98
CA ALA A 654 25.57 52.17 -12.41
C ALA A 654 25.66 53.61 -11.87
N GLN A 655 26.10 53.79 -10.62
CA GLN A 655 26.37 55.11 -10.04
C GLN A 655 27.52 55.82 -10.76
N GLN A 656 28.62 55.12 -11.08
CA GLN A 656 29.74 55.67 -11.86
C GLN A 656 29.31 56.07 -13.28
N LEU A 657 28.49 55.26 -13.95
CA LEU A 657 27.96 55.57 -15.28
C LEU A 657 27.10 56.84 -15.26
N ASN A 658 26.19 56.97 -14.31
CA ASN A 658 25.33 58.17 -14.16
C ASN A 658 26.16 59.43 -13.84
N ALA A 659 27.17 59.31 -12.97
CA ALA A 659 28.10 60.41 -12.68
C ALA A 659 28.91 60.82 -13.93
N PHE A 660 29.37 59.86 -14.74
CA PHE A 660 30.10 60.12 -15.99
C PHE A 660 29.19 60.77 -17.04
N GLN A 661 27.96 60.27 -17.22
CA GLN A 661 26.95 60.87 -18.10
C GLN A 661 26.65 62.32 -17.69
N THR A 662 26.43 62.58 -16.41
CA THR A 662 26.16 63.92 -15.86
C THR A 662 27.34 64.87 -16.11
N ARG A 663 28.58 64.43 -15.84
CA ARG A 663 29.80 65.21 -16.10
C ARG A 663 29.99 65.48 -17.59
N THR A 664 29.62 64.55 -18.47
CA THR A 664 29.74 64.71 -19.92
C THR A 664 28.70 65.71 -20.44
N LYS A 665 27.43 65.63 -19.98
CA LYS A 665 26.41 66.65 -20.24
C LYS A 665 26.90 68.05 -19.86
N GLN A 666 27.44 68.21 -18.65
CA GLN A 666 27.96 69.49 -18.15
C GLN A 666 29.15 70.02 -18.98
N THR A 667 30.09 69.14 -19.34
CA THR A 667 31.29 69.52 -20.10
C THR A 667 30.93 70.01 -21.51
N LEU A 668 30.04 69.29 -22.21
CA LEU A 668 29.61 69.65 -23.57
C LEU A 668 28.86 70.99 -23.62
N LEU A 669 27.98 71.25 -22.64
CA LEU A 669 27.30 72.55 -22.52
C LEU A 669 28.28 73.70 -22.23
N SER A 670 29.35 73.45 -21.48
CA SER A 670 30.37 74.48 -21.21
C SER A 670 31.24 74.81 -22.43
N ALA A 671 31.42 73.86 -23.36
CA ALA A 671 32.23 74.05 -24.56
C ALA A 671 31.51 74.83 -25.69
N LEU A 672 30.17 74.81 -25.70
CA LEU A 672 29.33 75.46 -26.71
C LEU A 672 28.21 76.29 -26.04
N PRO A 673 28.50 77.48 -25.47
CA PRO A 673 27.55 78.25 -24.65
C PRO A 673 26.29 78.76 -25.38
N GLY A 674 26.21 78.64 -26.70
CA GLY A 674 25.06 79.06 -27.51
C GLY A 674 24.00 77.98 -27.78
N VAL A 675 24.13 76.78 -27.21
CA VAL A 675 23.27 75.61 -27.53
C VAL A 675 22.36 75.24 -26.35
N THR A 676 21.08 75.62 -26.44
CA THR A 676 20.07 75.34 -25.40
C THR A 676 19.37 73.99 -25.62
N VAL A 677 19.50 73.06 -24.67
CA VAL A 677 18.93 71.69 -24.69
C VAL A 677 18.23 71.41 -23.34
N SER A 678 17.12 70.67 -23.33
CA SER A 678 16.43 70.30 -22.09
C SER A 678 17.26 69.31 -21.27
N SER A 679 17.45 69.55 -19.96
CA SER A 679 18.29 68.68 -19.12
C SER A 679 17.66 67.33 -18.75
N GLN A 680 16.32 67.24 -18.82
CA GLN A 680 15.50 66.20 -18.18
C GLN A 680 15.26 64.94 -19.04
N GLN A 681 16.03 64.76 -20.12
CA GLN A 681 15.96 63.60 -21.03
C GLN A 681 17.04 62.55 -20.71
N ASP A 682 16.79 61.30 -21.14
CA ASP A 682 17.78 60.23 -21.20
C ASP A 682 19.05 60.63 -21.98
N TYR A 683 20.18 60.00 -21.64
CA TYR A 683 21.49 60.45 -22.06
C TYR A 683 21.70 60.48 -23.59
N ASP A 684 21.27 59.42 -24.29
CA ASP A 684 21.49 59.30 -25.73
C ASP A 684 20.57 60.24 -26.53
N THR A 685 19.30 60.36 -26.13
CA THR A 685 18.32 61.32 -26.67
C THR A 685 18.83 62.76 -26.54
N TRP A 686 19.33 63.11 -25.34
CA TRP A 686 19.93 64.40 -25.04
C TRP A 686 21.16 64.69 -25.92
N LEU A 687 22.03 63.70 -26.11
CA LEU A 687 23.26 63.83 -26.90
C LEU A 687 22.95 64.02 -28.39
N GLN A 688 21.89 63.38 -28.88
CA GLN A 688 21.39 63.54 -30.24
C GLN A 688 20.81 64.95 -30.48
N GLU A 689 20.00 65.48 -29.56
CA GLU A 689 19.45 66.85 -29.64
C GLU A 689 20.58 67.91 -29.59
N PHE A 690 21.58 67.71 -28.73
CA PHE A 690 22.77 68.57 -28.64
C PHE A 690 23.59 68.58 -29.94
N LYS A 691 23.80 67.40 -30.55
CA LYS A 691 24.52 67.26 -31.82
C LYS A 691 23.84 68.01 -32.96
N GLU A 692 22.51 67.89 -33.08
CA GLU A 692 21.75 68.53 -34.16
C GLU A 692 21.80 70.07 -34.05
N LYS A 693 21.58 70.61 -32.85
CA LYS A 693 21.68 72.06 -32.58
C LYS A 693 23.08 72.63 -32.71
N THR A 694 24.13 71.82 -32.48
CA THR A 694 25.52 72.24 -32.74
C THR A 694 25.80 72.37 -34.25
N MET A 695 25.27 71.46 -35.06
CA MET A 695 25.47 71.47 -36.52
C MET A 695 24.71 72.59 -37.25
N SER A 696 23.64 73.15 -36.69
CA SER A 696 22.96 74.32 -37.27
C SER A 696 23.76 75.61 -37.06
N VAL A 697 24.36 75.81 -35.88
CA VAL A 697 25.20 76.97 -35.57
C VAL A 697 26.45 77.00 -36.46
N LEU A 698 27.15 75.87 -36.60
CA LEU A 698 28.42 75.82 -37.35
C LEU A 698 28.26 76.11 -38.86
N LYS A 699 27.07 75.85 -39.43
CA LYS A 699 26.77 76.12 -40.85
C LYS A 699 26.70 77.61 -41.22
N GLN A 700 26.71 78.52 -40.24
CA GLN A 700 26.54 79.95 -40.48
C GLN A 700 27.86 80.72 -40.67
N GLN A 701 29.03 80.05 -40.63
CA GLN A 701 30.32 80.73 -40.38
C GLN A 701 31.46 80.38 -41.37
N VAL A 702 31.18 80.07 -42.65
CA VAL A 702 32.23 79.71 -43.65
C VAL A 702 31.96 80.30 -45.05
N ILE A 703 32.15 81.62 -45.26
CA ILE A 703 32.32 82.22 -46.61
C ILE A 703 33.23 83.48 -46.56
N THR A 704 34.57 83.33 -46.61
CA THR A 704 35.46 84.40 -47.14
C THR A 704 36.88 83.91 -47.48
N ALA A 705 37.46 84.53 -48.53
CA ALA A 705 38.88 84.68 -48.84
C ALA A 705 39.73 83.45 -49.26
N GLU A 706 40.11 83.45 -50.55
CA GLU A 706 41.38 82.90 -51.06
C GLU A 706 42.28 84.04 -51.57
N SER A 707 43.59 83.82 -51.70
CA SER A 707 44.50 84.75 -52.38
C SER A 707 45.62 83.99 -53.10
N LEU A 708 46.11 84.54 -54.21
CA LEU A 708 46.86 83.82 -55.24
C LEU A 708 48.30 84.32 -55.36
N ASP A 709 49.26 83.39 -55.33
CA ASP A 709 50.64 83.60 -55.82
C ASP A 709 51.25 82.23 -56.19
N SER A 710 51.61 82.04 -57.46
CA SER A 710 51.96 80.72 -58.01
C SER A 710 52.83 80.81 -59.28
N ALA A 711 54.15 80.92 -59.11
CA ALA A 711 55.12 80.71 -60.21
C ALA A 711 56.39 79.98 -59.71
N LEU A 712 57.18 80.60 -58.83
CA LEU A 712 58.36 79.97 -58.22
C LEU A 712 57.99 78.73 -57.37
N LYS A 713 56.84 78.81 -56.67
CA LYS A 713 56.26 77.67 -55.96
C LYS A 713 56.06 76.44 -56.85
N LEU A 714 55.88 76.58 -58.17
CA LEU A 714 55.51 75.42 -59.01
C LEU A 714 56.60 74.33 -59.04
N LYS A 715 57.89 74.69 -58.98
CA LYS A 715 58.97 73.70 -59.01
C LYS A 715 59.17 73.02 -57.65
N GLU A 716 59.18 73.81 -56.58
CA GLU A 716 59.23 73.32 -55.20
C GLU A 716 57.97 72.51 -54.85
N ALA A 717 56.81 72.90 -55.41
CA ALA A 717 55.56 72.14 -55.36
C ALA A 717 55.61 70.86 -56.18
N VAL A 718 56.35 70.76 -57.29
CA VAL A 718 56.52 69.49 -58.02
C VAL A 718 57.47 68.54 -57.29
N GLU A 719 58.55 69.05 -56.71
CA GLU A 719 59.47 68.24 -55.90
C GLU A 719 58.79 67.77 -54.60
N THR A 720 58.05 68.65 -53.90
CA THR A 720 57.22 68.25 -52.74
C THR A 720 55.97 67.47 -53.12
N GLN A 721 55.39 67.63 -54.32
CA GLN A 721 54.34 66.73 -54.85
C GLN A 721 54.90 65.33 -55.07
N SER A 722 56.16 65.18 -55.49
CA SER A 722 56.79 63.87 -55.63
C SER A 722 57.02 63.20 -54.27
N THR A 723 57.45 63.95 -53.24
CA THR A 723 57.56 63.39 -51.88
C THR A 723 56.20 63.11 -51.26
N LEU A 724 55.22 64.03 -51.39
CA LEU A 724 53.85 63.83 -50.95
C LEU A 724 53.16 62.68 -51.70
N GLN A 725 53.49 62.43 -52.97
CA GLN A 725 53.01 61.27 -53.69
C GLN A 725 53.62 59.98 -53.14
N ALA A 726 54.94 59.94 -52.89
CA ALA A 726 55.59 58.79 -52.26
C ALA A 726 55.05 58.52 -50.84
N GLU A 727 54.77 59.57 -50.06
CA GLU A 727 54.07 59.49 -48.77
C GLU A 727 52.63 59.00 -48.95
N CYS A 728 51.88 59.49 -49.93
CA CYS A 728 50.53 59.00 -50.24
C CYS A 728 50.52 57.54 -50.69
N GLU A 729 51.55 57.07 -51.40
CA GLU A 729 51.73 55.66 -51.79
C GLU A 729 52.09 54.80 -50.56
N GLN A 730 52.91 55.31 -49.64
CA GLN A 730 53.16 54.67 -48.33
C GLN A 730 51.88 54.63 -47.48
N TYR A 731 51.14 55.72 -47.35
CA TYR A 731 49.85 55.75 -46.65
C TYR A 731 48.84 54.81 -47.30
N ARG A 732 48.80 54.71 -48.64
CA ARG A 732 47.94 53.75 -49.36
C ARG A 732 48.33 52.30 -49.06
N THR A 733 49.63 51.99 -48.95
CA THR A 733 50.13 50.67 -48.55
C THR A 733 49.81 50.36 -47.10
N ILE A 734 50.02 51.30 -46.17
CA ILE A 734 49.67 51.17 -44.75
C ILE A 734 48.15 51.00 -44.59
N LEU A 735 47.34 51.76 -45.32
CA LEU A 735 45.89 51.61 -45.34
C LEU A 735 45.49 50.21 -45.84
N ALA A 736 46.05 49.73 -46.97
CA ALA A 736 45.78 48.39 -47.46
C ALA A 736 46.25 47.26 -46.51
N GLU A 737 47.28 47.50 -45.70
CA GLU A 737 47.75 46.57 -44.68
C GLU A 737 46.88 46.61 -43.40
N THR A 738 46.51 47.79 -42.91
CA THR A 738 45.57 47.93 -41.80
C THR A 738 44.17 47.41 -42.16
N GLU A 739 43.73 47.59 -43.41
CA GLU A 739 42.49 47.00 -43.92
C GLU A 739 42.59 45.46 -43.95
N ARG A 740 43.71 44.90 -44.44
CA ARG A 740 43.99 43.45 -44.38
C ARG A 740 43.99 42.92 -42.94
N MET A 741 44.60 43.66 -42.01
CA MET A 741 44.58 43.33 -40.58
C MET A 741 43.17 43.39 -39.99
N LEU A 742 42.37 44.40 -40.36
CA LEU A 742 40.98 44.54 -39.93
C LEU A 742 40.11 43.40 -40.46
N ARG A 743 40.24 43.02 -41.75
CA ARG A 743 39.54 41.86 -42.33
C ARG A 743 39.94 40.55 -41.64
N ASN A 744 41.21 40.37 -41.30
CA ASN A 744 41.69 39.20 -40.55
C ASN A 744 41.13 39.19 -39.12
N LEU A 745 41.09 40.33 -38.43
CA LEU A 745 40.52 40.47 -37.09
C LEU A 745 39.00 40.20 -37.12
N GLN A 746 38.27 40.77 -38.07
CA GLN A 746 36.85 40.50 -38.28
C GLN A 746 36.61 39.00 -38.48
N LYS A 747 37.37 38.34 -39.37
CA LYS A 747 37.27 36.89 -39.60
C LYS A 747 37.54 36.08 -38.33
N SER A 748 38.54 36.48 -37.54
CA SER A 748 38.84 35.84 -36.24
C SER A 748 37.70 36.00 -35.23
N VAL A 749 37.09 37.18 -35.16
CA VAL A 749 35.93 37.44 -34.29
C VAL A 749 34.70 36.67 -34.75
N GLU A 750 34.44 36.59 -36.07
CA GLU A 750 33.36 35.77 -36.62
C GLU A 750 33.59 34.25 -36.40
N GLU A 751 34.85 33.80 -36.32
CA GLU A 751 35.20 32.41 -36.02
C GLU A 751 35.04 32.11 -34.52
N GLU A 752 35.48 33.00 -33.64
CA GLU A 752 35.20 32.89 -32.19
C GLU A 752 33.70 32.99 -31.88
N GLU A 753 32.94 33.86 -32.53
CA GLU A 753 31.49 33.98 -32.34
C GLU A 753 30.77 32.67 -32.71
N LYS A 754 31.21 31.98 -33.77
CA LYS A 754 30.71 30.64 -34.15
C LYS A 754 31.05 29.59 -33.08
N VAL A 755 32.25 29.63 -32.51
CA VAL A 755 32.66 28.74 -31.41
C VAL A 755 31.86 29.01 -30.13
N TRP A 756 31.61 30.28 -29.79
CA TRP A 756 30.80 30.64 -28.62
C TRP A 756 29.31 30.28 -28.80
N LYS A 757 28.74 30.46 -30.01
CA LYS A 757 27.41 29.97 -30.35
C LYS A 757 27.30 28.45 -30.21
N ALA A 758 28.28 27.68 -30.72
CA ALA A 758 28.31 26.23 -30.60
C ALA A 758 28.45 25.74 -29.14
N LYS A 759 29.23 26.46 -28.31
CA LYS A 759 29.31 26.20 -26.86
C LYS A 759 27.99 26.52 -26.14
N LEU A 760 27.32 27.60 -26.53
CA LEU A 760 26.03 27.98 -25.96
C LEU A 760 24.96 26.92 -26.25
N THR A 761 24.83 26.48 -27.51
CA THR A 761 23.87 25.42 -27.87
C THR A 761 24.18 24.09 -27.18
N ALA A 762 25.45 23.69 -27.09
CA ALA A 762 25.82 22.47 -26.36
C ALA A 762 25.50 22.57 -24.86
N SER A 763 25.71 23.74 -24.24
CA SER A 763 25.33 23.98 -22.84
C SER A 763 23.82 24.01 -22.64
N GLU A 764 23.05 24.47 -23.63
CA GLU A 764 21.59 24.48 -23.59
C GLU A 764 21.00 23.07 -23.80
N GLU A 765 21.59 22.25 -24.67
CA GLU A 765 21.26 20.84 -24.84
C GLU A 765 21.52 20.04 -23.55
N GLU A 766 22.65 20.28 -22.86
CA GLU A 766 22.95 19.62 -21.58
C GLU A 766 22.04 20.13 -20.43
N LEU A 767 21.65 21.41 -20.45
CA LEU A 767 20.63 21.94 -19.54
C LEU A 767 19.25 21.31 -19.79
N GLN A 768 18.84 21.14 -21.05
CA GLN A 768 17.60 20.44 -21.39
C GLN A 768 17.66 18.97 -20.94
N LYS A 769 18.77 18.28 -21.18
CA LYS A 769 18.99 16.88 -20.79
C LYS A 769 18.93 16.67 -19.27
N SER A 770 19.55 17.55 -18.49
CA SER A 770 19.47 17.52 -17.03
C SER A 770 18.06 17.87 -16.52
N HIS A 771 17.36 18.81 -17.14
CA HIS A 771 15.95 19.11 -16.85
C HIS A 771 15.00 17.93 -17.17
N PHE A 772 15.26 17.15 -18.23
CA PHE A 772 14.54 15.89 -18.48
C PHE A 772 14.83 14.83 -17.40
N GLN A 773 16.07 14.73 -16.93
CA GLN A 773 16.43 13.82 -15.82
C GLN A 773 15.75 14.25 -14.50
N LEU A 774 15.75 15.55 -14.19
CA LEU A 774 15.04 16.10 -13.02
C LEU A 774 13.55 15.78 -13.07
N LYS A 775 12.87 15.97 -14.21
CA LYS A 775 11.46 15.57 -14.37
C LYS A 775 11.23 14.08 -14.23
N SER A 776 12.17 13.24 -14.65
CA SER A 776 12.09 11.79 -14.43
C SER A 776 12.30 11.40 -12.96
N LEU A 777 13.10 12.15 -12.21
CA LEU A 777 13.29 11.96 -10.77
C LEU A 777 12.09 12.47 -9.97
N GLU A 778 11.56 13.65 -10.31
CA GLU A 778 10.33 14.24 -9.77
C GLU A 778 9.14 13.28 -9.93
N ALA A 779 8.96 12.68 -11.12
CA ALA A 779 7.94 11.67 -11.35
C ALA A 779 8.15 10.37 -10.52
N MET A 780 9.40 9.99 -10.23
CA MET A 780 9.69 8.87 -9.32
C MET A 780 9.46 9.24 -7.85
N VAL A 781 9.72 10.48 -7.43
CA VAL A 781 9.44 10.97 -6.08
C VAL A 781 7.94 11.03 -5.81
N GLU A 782 7.13 11.59 -6.73
CA GLU A 782 5.68 11.59 -6.58
C GLU A 782 5.09 10.17 -6.62
N LYS A 783 5.68 9.22 -7.39
CA LYS A 783 5.30 7.81 -7.31
C LYS A 783 5.61 7.21 -5.93
N LEU A 784 6.82 7.39 -5.42
CA LEU A 784 7.23 6.86 -4.11
C LEU A 784 6.39 7.45 -2.97
N LYS A 785 5.96 8.70 -3.09
CA LYS A 785 5.05 9.40 -2.18
C LYS A 785 3.62 8.82 -2.22
N ALA A 786 3.11 8.46 -3.41
CA ALA A 786 1.84 7.74 -3.54
C ALA A 786 1.95 6.30 -2.99
N ASP A 787 3.05 5.59 -3.26
CA ASP A 787 3.34 4.26 -2.70
C ASP A 787 3.44 4.33 -1.16
N LEU A 788 4.00 5.41 -0.59
CA LEU A 788 4.02 5.68 0.85
C LEU A 788 2.60 5.90 1.42
N GLN A 789 1.77 6.74 0.78
CA GLN A 789 0.38 6.97 1.20
C GLN A 789 -0.45 5.67 1.19
N ASN A 790 -0.28 4.84 0.17
CA ASN A 790 -0.90 3.50 0.12
C ASN A 790 -0.39 2.60 1.26
N THR A 791 0.89 2.72 1.63
CA THR A 791 1.49 1.97 2.75
C THR A 791 0.95 2.45 4.11
N ASP A 792 0.69 3.75 4.27
CA ASP A 792 0.10 4.29 5.50
C ASP A 792 -1.38 3.91 5.64
N GLN A 793 -2.17 3.95 4.57
CA GLN A 793 -3.53 3.39 4.55
C GLN A 793 -3.54 1.90 4.91
N LEU A 794 -2.56 1.12 4.42
CA LEU A 794 -2.45 -0.30 4.77
C LEU A 794 -2.18 -0.49 6.28
N LYS A 795 -1.36 0.36 6.91
CA LYS A 795 -1.15 0.34 8.38
C LYS A 795 -2.43 0.67 9.14
N GLU A 796 -3.24 1.62 8.67
CA GLU A 796 -4.54 1.93 9.30
C GLU A 796 -5.48 0.73 9.23
N TYR A 797 -5.56 0.03 8.09
CA TYR A 797 -6.32 -1.22 7.97
C TYR A 797 -5.75 -2.35 8.86
N THR A 798 -4.43 -2.50 8.96
CA THR A 798 -3.80 -3.48 9.87
C THR A 798 -4.14 -3.16 11.33
N SER A 799 -4.00 -1.91 11.76
CA SER A 799 -4.29 -1.47 13.13
C SER A 799 -5.76 -1.65 13.49
N LEU A 800 -6.68 -1.43 12.54
CA LEU A 800 -8.11 -1.74 12.71
C LEU A 800 -8.37 -3.25 12.90
N LEU A 801 -7.69 -4.11 12.12
CA LEU A 801 -7.78 -5.56 12.28
C LEU A 801 -7.17 -6.04 13.61
N GLU A 802 -6.03 -5.48 14.02
CA GLU A 802 -5.38 -5.77 15.31
C GLU A 802 -6.30 -5.40 16.48
N MET A 803 -6.90 -4.20 16.46
CA MET A 803 -7.87 -3.76 17.47
C MET A 803 -9.13 -4.64 17.48
N GLN A 804 -9.62 -5.09 16.33
CA GLN A 804 -10.74 -6.02 16.27
C GLN A 804 -10.37 -7.40 16.83
N LEU A 805 -9.17 -7.91 16.53
CA LEU A 805 -8.66 -9.17 17.05
C LEU A 805 -8.51 -9.13 18.58
N GLU A 806 -7.92 -8.06 19.11
CA GLU A 806 -7.77 -7.85 20.55
C GLU A 806 -9.14 -7.78 21.26
N ASN A 807 -10.12 -7.10 20.66
CA ASN A 807 -11.49 -7.03 21.21
C ASN A 807 -12.17 -8.40 21.23
N HIS A 808 -12.04 -9.21 20.16
CA HIS A 808 -12.51 -10.60 20.16
C HIS A 808 -11.79 -11.47 21.20
N LEU A 809 -10.47 -11.30 21.36
CA LEU A 809 -9.66 -12.05 22.33
C LEU A 809 -10.05 -11.68 23.77
N GLN A 810 -10.22 -10.39 24.06
CA GLN A 810 -10.69 -9.90 25.35
C GLN A 810 -12.13 -10.37 25.65
N THR A 811 -13.03 -10.34 24.66
CA THR A 811 -14.40 -10.88 24.78
C THR A 811 -14.37 -12.36 25.14
N ALA A 812 -13.67 -13.18 24.35
CA ALA A 812 -13.51 -14.62 24.61
C ALA A 812 -12.81 -14.91 25.97
N SER A 813 -11.91 -14.03 26.43
CA SER A 813 -11.31 -14.14 27.75
C SER A 813 -12.33 -13.91 28.89
N SER A 814 -13.25 -12.96 28.72
CA SER A 814 -14.32 -12.66 29.68
C SER A 814 -15.41 -13.74 29.69
N GLU A 815 -15.77 -14.28 28.53
CA GLU A 815 -16.64 -15.45 28.40
C GLU A 815 -16.02 -16.66 29.11
N ARG A 816 -14.74 -16.96 28.85
CA ARG A 816 -14.00 -18.00 29.55
C ARG A 816 -13.95 -17.77 31.06
N GLN A 817 -13.77 -16.53 31.52
CA GLN A 817 -13.80 -16.21 32.95
C GLN A 817 -15.19 -16.46 33.56
N ASN A 818 -16.26 -16.16 32.83
CA ASN A 818 -17.62 -16.42 33.29
C ASN A 818 -17.94 -17.92 33.32
N TYR A 819 -17.57 -18.68 32.28
CA TYR A 819 -17.66 -20.14 32.30
C TYR A 819 -16.84 -20.78 33.43
N THR A 820 -15.71 -20.17 33.82
CA THR A 820 -14.92 -20.64 34.98
C THR A 820 -15.72 -20.46 36.28
N LYS A 821 -16.34 -19.29 36.49
CA LYS A 821 -17.22 -19.03 37.65
C LYS A 821 -18.45 -19.95 37.66
N GLU A 822 -19.07 -20.20 36.50
CA GLU A 822 -20.21 -21.11 36.37
C GLU A 822 -19.81 -22.55 36.74
N VAL A 823 -18.64 -23.02 36.30
CA VAL A 823 -18.10 -24.34 36.68
C VAL A 823 -17.77 -24.41 38.17
N GLU A 824 -17.22 -23.34 38.77
CA GLU A 824 -16.98 -23.25 40.21
C GLU A 824 -18.30 -23.35 41.00
N VAL A 825 -19.33 -22.60 40.61
CA VAL A 825 -20.67 -22.64 41.24
C VAL A 825 -21.34 -24.01 41.07
N LEU A 826 -21.26 -24.63 39.88
CA LEU A 826 -21.80 -25.96 39.65
C LEU A 826 -21.05 -27.05 40.44
N THR A 827 -19.73 -26.89 40.63
CA THR A 827 -18.92 -27.80 41.45
C THR A 827 -19.26 -27.68 42.93
N GLN A 828 -19.48 -26.45 43.42
CA GLN A 828 -19.96 -26.20 44.78
C GLN A 828 -21.34 -26.83 45.00
N LEU A 829 -22.30 -26.59 44.10
CA LEU A 829 -23.65 -27.17 44.18
C LEU A 829 -23.65 -28.71 44.11
N LEU A 830 -22.74 -29.29 43.31
CA LEU A 830 -22.54 -30.74 43.26
C LEU A 830 -21.98 -31.27 44.58
N SER A 831 -21.04 -30.56 45.21
CA SER A 831 -20.49 -30.91 46.53
C SER A 831 -21.56 -30.84 47.63
N GLU A 832 -22.40 -29.81 47.63
CA GLU A 832 -23.53 -29.68 48.56
C GLU A 832 -24.57 -30.79 48.36
N SER A 833 -24.86 -31.16 47.11
CA SER A 833 -25.74 -32.29 46.78
C SER A 833 -25.15 -33.64 47.23
N GLN A 834 -23.84 -33.83 47.06
CA GLN A 834 -23.10 -35.01 47.53
C GLN A 834 -23.14 -35.12 49.06
N GLU A 835 -22.93 -34.01 49.79
CA GLU A 835 -23.00 -33.97 51.26
C GLU A 835 -24.43 -34.23 51.76
N GLN A 836 -25.45 -33.63 51.15
CA GLN A 836 -26.86 -33.92 51.43
C GLN A 836 -27.21 -35.39 51.20
N LEU A 837 -26.65 -36.02 50.16
CA LEU A 837 -26.84 -37.44 49.88
C LEU A 837 -26.20 -38.35 50.94
N GLU A 838 -25.00 -38.05 51.42
CA GLU A 838 -24.37 -38.80 52.52
C GLU A 838 -25.06 -38.55 53.88
N ALA A 839 -25.56 -37.33 54.13
CA ALA A 839 -26.41 -37.04 55.29
C ALA A 839 -27.73 -37.85 55.24
N ALA A 840 -28.39 -37.91 54.08
CA ALA A 840 -29.59 -38.73 53.88
C ALA A 840 -29.31 -40.23 54.04
N LYS A 841 -28.18 -40.74 53.51
CA LYS A 841 -27.75 -42.14 53.70
C LYS A 841 -27.48 -42.47 55.16
N THR A 842 -26.76 -41.60 55.88
CA THR A 842 -26.40 -41.84 57.29
C THR A 842 -27.62 -41.78 58.21
N GLU A 843 -28.55 -40.85 58.00
CA GLU A 843 -29.83 -40.83 58.72
C GLU A 843 -30.72 -42.03 58.35
N THR A 844 -30.78 -42.44 57.08
CA THR A 844 -31.47 -43.68 56.68
C THR A 844 -30.85 -44.92 57.35
N GLN A 845 -29.52 -44.96 57.50
CA GLN A 845 -28.83 -46.03 58.22
C GLN A 845 -29.11 -45.99 59.74
N LYS A 846 -29.24 -44.79 60.32
CA LYS A 846 -29.65 -44.62 61.73
C LYS A 846 -31.08 -45.10 61.94
N GLN A 847 -32.03 -44.67 61.10
CA GLN A 847 -33.41 -45.15 61.13
C GLN A 847 -33.51 -46.66 60.92
N SER A 848 -32.69 -47.27 60.06
CA SER A 848 -32.70 -48.73 59.90
C SER A 848 -32.18 -49.49 61.14
N LYS A 849 -31.21 -48.93 61.87
CA LYS A 849 -30.73 -49.44 63.17
C LYS A 849 -31.80 -49.29 64.26
N GLU A 850 -32.47 -48.14 64.32
CA GLU A 850 -33.59 -47.88 65.25
C GLU A 850 -34.78 -48.81 64.97
N LEU A 851 -35.14 -49.01 63.71
CA LEU A 851 -36.21 -49.92 63.28
C LEU A 851 -35.84 -51.40 63.56
N ALA A 852 -34.56 -51.78 63.43
CA ALA A 852 -34.07 -53.09 63.85
C ALA A 852 -34.18 -53.28 65.38
N LEU A 853 -33.78 -52.28 66.17
CA LEU A 853 -33.91 -52.30 67.64
C LEU A 853 -35.39 -52.41 68.07
N LEU A 854 -36.28 -51.64 67.44
CA LEU A 854 -37.72 -51.70 67.69
C LEU A 854 -38.32 -53.06 67.31
N LYS A 855 -37.86 -53.71 66.23
CA LYS A 855 -38.23 -55.09 65.90
C LYS A 855 -37.78 -56.08 66.97
N THR A 856 -36.55 -55.95 67.49
CA THR A 856 -36.08 -56.80 68.59
C THR A 856 -36.88 -56.58 69.88
N GLN A 857 -37.21 -55.34 70.23
CA GLN A 857 -38.09 -55.03 71.37
C GLN A 857 -39.51 -55.55 71.17
N LEU A 858 -40.06 -55.47 69.95
CA LEU A 858 -41.37 -56.01 69.61
C LEU A 858 -41.43 -57.53 69.79
N GLU A 859 -40.39 -58.26 69.34
CA GLU A 859 -40.33 -59.72 69.51
C GLU A 859 -40.11 -60.13 70.97
N GLN A 860 -39.32 -59.36 71.74
CA GLN A 860 -39.20 -59.54 73.19
C GLN A 860 -40.54 -59.33 73.91
N ASN A 861 -41.27 -58.26 73.59
CA ASN A 861 -42.60 -57.98 74.13
C ASN A 861 -43.62 -59.04 73.71
N LYS A 862 -43.57 -59.53 72.47
CA LYS A 862 -44.39 -60.64 71.98
C LYS A 862 -44.12 -61.93 72.79
N MET A 863 -42.86 -62.30 73.02
CA MET A 863 -42.52 -63.42 73.90
C MET A 863 -42.97 -63.21 75.36
N LEU A 864 -42.99 -61.98 75.87
CA LEU A 864 -43.54 -61.68 77.20
C LEU A 864 -45.06 -61.83 77.24
N VAL A 865 -45.78 -61.36 76.22
CA VAL A 865 -47.24 -61.53 76.08
C VAL A 865 -47.62 -63.01 75.89
N GLU A 866 -46.87 -63.77 75.09
CA GLU A 866 -47.05 -65.22 74.94
C GLU A 866 -46.86 -65.95 76.29
N LYS A 867 -45.83 -65.59 77.07
CA LYS A 867 -45.64 -66.10 78.44
C LYS A 867 -46.77 -65.70 79.39
N GLU A 868 -47.21 -64.45 79.34
CA GLU A 868 -48.34 -63.97 80.15
C GLU A 868 -49.64 -64.71 79.77
N GLN A 869 -49.87 -64.98 78.48
CA GLN A 869 -51.03 -65.70 78.01
C GLN A 869 -51.01 -67.18 78.43
N VAL A 870 -49.84 -67.83 78.44
CA VAL A 870 -49.67 -69.18 79.03
C VAL A 870 -49.92 -69.16 80.54
N LEU A 871 -49.46 -68.13 81.26
CA LEU A 871 -49.76 -67.96 82.68
C LEU A 871 -51.26 -67.73 82.93
N ARG A 872 -51.93 -66.87 82.13
CA ARG A 872 -53.39 -66.68 82.19
C ARG A 872 -54.15 -67.96 81.89
N GLN A 873 -53.72 -68.77 80.92
CA GLN A 873 -54.30 -70.10 80.64
C GLN A 873 -54.07 -71.12 81.76
N LYS A 874 -52.98 -70.99 82.53
CA LYS A 874 -52.74 -71.82 83.73
C LYS A 874 -53.64 -71.36 84.87
N LEU A 875 -53.70 -70.06 85.14
CA LEU A 875 -54.54 -69.47 86.18
C LEU A 875 -56.04 -69.70 85.92
N ALA A 876 -56.46 -69.69 84.64
CA ALA A 876 -57.83 -70.01 84.25
C ALA A 876 -58.19 -71.48 84.53
N ARG A 877 -57.28 -72.43 84.27
CA ARG A 877 -57.47 -73.84 84.66
C ARG A 877 -57.48 -74.04 86.17
N GLU A 878 -56.58 -73.38 86.90
CA GLU A 878 -56.58 -73.39 88.36
C GLU A 878 -57.88 -72.80 88.94
N LEU A 879 -58.47 -71.81 88.27
CA LEU A 879 -59.77 -71.25 88.65
C LEU A 879 -60.96 -72.15 88.25
N GLU A 880 -60.86 -72.91 87.15
CA GLU A 880 -61.86 -73.91 86.72
C GLU A 880 -61.82 -75.16 87.62
N GLU A 881 -60.63 -75.60 88.04
CA GLU A 881 -60.40 -76.60 89.08
C GLU A 881 -60.93 -76.12 90.44
N ALA A 882 -60.72 -74.84 90.79
CA ALA A 882 -61.29 -74.25 92.01
C ALA A 882 -62.82 -74.08 91.94
N GLN A 883 -63.39 -73.71 90.78
CA GLN A 883 -64.84 -73.60 90.59
C GLN A 883 -65.53 -74.96 90.59
N SER A 884 -64.95 -75.98 89.96
CA SER A 884 -65.48 -77.34 90.02
C SER A 884 -65.38 -77.93 91.44
N SER A 885 -64.28 -77.68 92.15
CA SER A 885 -64.15 -78.01 93.59
C SER A 885 -65.18 -77.28 94.45
N ALA A 886 -65.41 -75.98 94.22
CA ALA A 886 -66.44 -75.20 94.91
C ALA A 886 -67.85 -75.70 94.57
N CYS A 887 -68.11 -76.12 93.32
CA CYS A 887 -69.38 -76.69 92.90
C CYS A 887 -69.63 -78.07 93.56
N ILE A 888 -68.60 -78.88 93.74
CA ILE A 888 -68.67 -80.14 94.53
C ILE A 888 -69.01 -79.82 96.00
N LEU A 889 -68.29 -78.89 96.64
CA LEU A 889 -68.59 -78.45 98.01
C LEU A 889 -69.98 -77.83 98.15
N GLN A 890 -70.48 -77.13 97.11
CA GLN A 890 -71.81 -76.55 97.08
C GLN A 890 -72.89 -77.63 96.89
N ALA A 891 -72.63 -78.67 96.09
CA ALA A 891 -73.48 -79.85 95.99
C ALA A 891 -73.47 -80.70 97.27
N GLU A 892 -72.36 -80.74 98.02
CA GLU A 892 -72.30 -81.33 99.36
C GLU A 892 -73.10 -80.50 100.38
N LEU A 893 -73.02 -79.16 100.34
CA LEU A 893 -73.86 -78.27 101.13
C LEU A 893 -75.35 -78.40 100.79
N GLU A 894 -75.72 -78.63 99.53
CA GLU A 894 -77.12 -78.90 99.15
C GLU A 894 -77.57 -80.31 99.56
N LYS A 895 -76.68 -81.31 99.55
CA LYS A 895 -76.91 -82.62 100.17
C LYS A 895 -77.20 -82.49 101.67
N LEU A 896 -76.40 -81.69 102.39
CA LEU A 896 -76.56 -81.45 103.83
C LEU A 896 -77.83 -80.63 104.14
N ARG A 897 -78.26 -79.73 103.24
CA ARG A 897 -79.53 -78.98 103.36
C ARG A 897 -80.79 -79.83 103.13
N LEU A 898 -80.68 -81.04 102.60
CA LEU A 898 -81.80 -81.96 102.41
C LEU A 898 -82.02 -82.91 103.59
N THR A 899 -81.26 -82.77 104.69
CA THR A 899 -81.42 -83.54 105.92
C THR A 899 -81.57 -82.65 107.15
N GLU A 900 -82.76 -82.71 107.75
CA GLU A 900 -83.12 -82.17 109.07
C GLU A 900 -83.26 -80.64 109.19
N ASN A 901 -84.18 -80.18 110.06
CA ASN A 901 -84.70 -78.82 110.04
C ASN A 901 -85.10 -78.34 111.45
N ALA A 902 -84.20 -77.64 112.14
CA ALA A 902 -84.36 -77.04 113.49
C ALA A 902 -83.22 -76.00 113.74
N THR A 903 -83.27 -75.05 114.68
CA THR A 903 -84.32 -74.69 115.65
C THR A 903 -84.60 -73.16 115.56
N ALA A 904 -84.50 -72.38 116.65
CA ALA A 904 -84.60 -70.91 116.64
C ALA A 904 -83.84 -70.25 117.82
N SER A 905 -82.99 -69.27 117.52
CA SER A 905 -82.69 -67.99 118.23
C SER A 905 -81.64 -67.22 117.40
N ASP A 906 -81.34 -65.92 117.51
CA ASP A 906 -81.79 -64.85 118.42
C ASP A 906 -81.98 -63.49 117.70
N THR A 907 -82.47 -62.46 118.38
CA THR A 907 -83.06 -61.25 117.74
C THR A 907 -82.20 -59.97 117.84
N GLU A 908 -80.99 -59.93 117.26
CA GLU A 908 -80.13 -58.71 117.29
C GLU A 908 -79.57 -58.20 115.94
N GLU A 909 -79.40 -59.05 114.91
CA GLU A 909 -78.71 -58.62 113.66
C GLU A 909 -79.46 -57.56 112.83
N ALA A 910 -80.78 -57.47 112.99
CA ALA A 910 -81.65 -56.62 112.15
C ALA A 910 -81.35 -55.11 112.29
N GLN A 911 -80.84 -54.64 113.43
CA GLN A 911 -80.42 -53.24 113.59
C GLN A 911 -79.07 -52.97 112.92
N HIS A 912 -78.13 -53.92 113.04
CA HIS A 912 -76.78 -53.79 112.51
C HIS A 912 -76.73 -53.85 110.97
N LEU A 913 -77.66 -54.60 110.35
CA LEU A 913 -77.88 -54.60 108.90
C LEU A 913 -78.51 -53.29 108.39
N LYS A 914 -79.43 -52.69 109.15
CA LYS A 914 -80.04 -51.41 108.76
C LYS A 914 -79.02 -50.27 108.76
N GLU A 915 -78.14 -50.24 109.76
CA GLU A 915 -77.06 -49.24 109.82
C GLU A 915 -75.99 -49.46 108.73
N ARG A 916 -75.70 -50.72 108.36
CA ARG A 916 -74.86 -51.03 107.17
C ARG A 916 -75.51 -50.53 105.88
N LEU A 917 -76.80 -50.79 105.68
CA LEU A 917 -77.54 -50.39 104.48
C LEU A 917 -77.57 -48.86 104.30
N ASP A 918 -77.73 -48.09 105.38
CA ASP A 918 -77.73 -46.63 105.30
C ASP A 918 -76.30 -46.06 105.15
N LYS A 919 -75.26 -46.78 105.60
CA LYS A 919 -73.85 -46.49 105.25
C LYS A 919 -73.54 -46.77 103.78
N GLU A 920 -74.07 -47.84 103.18
CA GLU A 920 -73.97 -48.10 101.73
C GLU A 920 -74.73 -47.08 100.88
N LYS A 921 -75.94 -46.67 101.28
CA LYS A 921 -76.68 -45.58 100.60
C LYS A 921 -75.91 -44.26 100.62
N LYS A 922 -75.14 -44.00 101.69
CA LYS A 922 -74.25 -42.83 101.74
C LYS A 922 -73.06 -43.01 100.79
N LEU A 923 -72.36 -44.15 100.84
CA LEU A 923 -71.23 -44.42 99.94
C LEU A 923 -71.62 -44.39 98.46
N THR A 924 -72.77 -44.93 98.08
CA THR A 924 -73.27 -44.89 96.69
C THR A 924 -73.68 -43.48 96.26
N LYS A 925 -74.23 -42.66 97.17
CA LYS A 925 -74.49 -41.24 96.91
C LYS A 925 -73.19 -40.44 96.74
N ASP A 926 -72.19 -40.70 97.57
CA ASP A 926 -70.88 -40.05 97.50
C ASP A 926 -70.10 -40.50 96.25
N LEU A 927 -70.21 -41.78 95.84
CA LEU A 927 -69.71 -42.27 94.53
C LEU A 927 -70.43 -41.58 93.35
N GLY A 928 -71.75 -41.38 93.44
CA GLY A 928 -72.51 -40.65 92.43
C GLY A 928 -72.04 -39.21 92.26
N GLN A 929 -71.68 -38.53 93.35
CA GLN A 929 -71.06 -37.20 93.30
C GLN A 929 -69.63 -37.22 92.74
N ALA A 930 -68.84 -38.26 93.02
CA ALA A 930 -67.52 -38.43 92.42
C ALA A 930 -67.60 -38.69 90.90
N ALA A 931 -68.55 -39.54 90.46
CA ALA A 931 -68.81 -39.79 89.05
C ALA A 931 -69.28 -38.53 88.31
N ALA A 932 -70.18 -37.74 88.91
CA ALA A 932 -70.61 -36.46 88.35
C ALA A 932 -69.44 -35.48 88.18
N LYS A 933 -68.55 -35.35 89.18
CA LYS A 933 -67.33 -34.52 89.09
C LYS A 933 -66.34 -35.02 88.04
N LEU A 934 -66.18 -36.33 87.87
CA LEU A 934 -65.36 -36.89 86.79
C LEU A 934 -65.97 -36.59 85.42
N GLN A 935 -67.29 -36.69 85.27
CA GLN A 935 -67.99 -36.38 84.02
C GLN A 935 -67.92 -34.87 83.67
N GLU A 936 -67.96 -34.00 84.68
CA GLU A 936 -67.76 -32.56 84.54
C GLU A 936 -66.30 -32.23 84.14
N LEU A 937 -65.30 -32.83 84.79
CA LEU A 937 -63.88 -32.68 84.40
C LEU A 937 -63.60 -33.21 83.00
N LEU A 938 -64.21 -34.33 82.60
CA LEU A 938 -64.07 -34.91 81.26
C LEU A 938 -64.70 -33.97 80.21
N LYS A 939 -65.82 -33.33 80.53
CA LYS A 939 -66.43 -32.31 79.68
C LYS A 939 -65.55 -31.05 79.56
N VAL A 940 -64.99 -30.55 80.66
CA VAL A 940 -64.02 -29.43 80.65
C VAL A 940 -62.78 -29.78 79.79
N ALA A 941 -62.29 -31.02 79.88
CA ALA A 941 -61.18 -31.48 79.03
C ALA A 941 -61.56 -31.57 77.55
N GLN A 942 -62.79 -31.99 77.21
CA GLN A 942 -63.29 -31.97 75.83
C GLN A 942 -63.45 -30.53 75.29
N ASP A 943 -64.01 -29.62 76.09
CA ASP A 943 -64.15 -28.20 75.73
C ASP A 943 -62.79 -27.51 75.57
N GLN A 944 -61.78 -27.90 76.35
CA GLN A 944 -60.41 -27.40 76.21
C GLN A 944 -59.73 -27.95 74.95
N LEU A 945 -59.88 -29.24 74.66
CA LEU A 945 -59.34 -29.88 73.45
C LEU A 945 -60.04 -29.38 72.17
N ALA A 946 -61.29 -28.95 72.27
CA ALA A 946 -62.00 -28.23 71.19
C ALA A 946 -61.38 -26.83 70.94
N LYS A 947 -61.06 -26.07 71.99
CA LYS A 947 -60.36 -24.77 71.87
C LYS A 947 -58.96 -24.92 71.27
N GLU A 948 -58.21 -25.96 71.65
CA GLU A 948 -56.90 -26.24 71.04
C GLU A 948 -57.01 -26.60 69.55
N ARG A 949 -58.06 -27.31 69.14
CA ARG A 949 -58.34 -27.54 67.71
C ARG A 949 -58.65 -26.25 66.96
N GLU A 950 -59.35 -25.30 67.58
CA GLU A 950 -59.56 -23.97 66.99
C GLU A 950 -58.27 -23.14 66.92
N THR A 951 -57.41 -23.14 67.94
CA THR A 951 -56.14 -22.40 67.88
C THR A 951 -55.19 -23.00 66.86
N VAL A 952 -55.10 -24.33 66.76
CA VAL A 952 -54.34 -25.02 65.70
C VAL A 952 -54.91 -24.71 64.31
N LYS A 953 -56.24 -24.65 64.14
CA LYS A 953 -56.87 -24.24 62.87
C LYS A 953 -56.50 -22.79 62.51
N ARG A 954 -56.58 -21.86 63.46
CA ARG A 954 -56.25 -20.45 63.27
C ARG A 954 -54.78 -20.22 62.94
N LEU A 955 -53.86 -20.93 63.61
CA LEU A 955 -52.43 -20.91 63.29
C LEU A 955 -52.15 -21.47 61.88
N LYS A 956 -52.91 -22.49 61.46
CA LYS A 956 -52.80 -23.08 60.12
C LYS A 956 -53.36 -22.17 59.02
N GLU A 957 -54.36 -21.35 59.34
CA GLU A 957 -54.90 -20.29 58.48
C GLU A 957 -53.89 -19.14 58.34
N GLN A 958 -53.29 -18.68 59.44
CA GLN A 958 -52.21 -17.68 59.42
C GLN A 958 -50.99 -18.14 58.62
N LEU A 959 -50.59 -19.41 58.74
CA LEU A 959 -49.54 -20.03 57.92
C LEU A 959 -49.88 -20.12 56.42
N GLN A 960 -51.16 -19.97 56.05
CA GLN A 960 -51.62 -20.00 54.66
C GLN A 960 -51.81 -18.59 54.06
N GLU A 961 -52.01 -17.57 54.89
CA GLU A 961 -51.95 -16.15 54.48
C GLU A 961 -50.49 -15.67 54.32
N THR A 962 -49.60 -16.00 55.27
CA THR A 962 -48.16 -15.64 55.16
C THR A 962 -47.45 -16.28 53.97
N GLY A 963 -48.04 -17.33 53.37
CA GLY A 963 -47.52 -17.96 52.15
C GLY A 963 -47.90 -17.26 50.83
N LYS A 964 -48.49 -16.05 50.86
CA LYS A 964 -49.02 -15.37 49.66
C LYS A 964 -48.70 -13.89 49.48
N GLU A 965 -48.08 -13.20 50.44
CA GLU A 965 -47.72 -11.77 50.28
C GLU A 965 -46.25 -11.51 49.95
N ASP A 966 -45.36 -12.51 50.00
CA ASP A 966 -43.92 -12.35 49.72
C ASP A 966 -43.56 -12.63 48.24
N SER A 967 -44.45 -12.24 47.31
CA SER A 967 -44.19 -12.32 45.87
C SER A 967 -44.43 -10.98 45.18
N SER A 968 -43.33 -10.35 44.73
CA SER A 968 -43.26 -9.12 43.92
C SER A 968 -43.30 -7.77 44.67
N LYS A 969 -42.14 -7.29 45.11
CA LYS A 969 -41.47 -6.08 44.56
C LYS A 969 -40.08 -5.83 45.16
N GLU A 970 -39.30 -5.00 44.46
CA GLU A 970 -37.90 -4.60 44.72
C GLU A 970 -36.84 -5.71 44.46
N GLY A 971 -35.60 -5.39 44.06
CA GLY A 971 -35.07 -4.07 43.69
C GLY A 971 -33.59 -4.15 43.22
N THR A 972 -33.26 -3.48 42.12
CA THR A 972 -31.95 -3.56 41.42
C THR A 972 -30.73 -3.12 42.26
N SER A 973 -29.66 -3.94 42.32
CA SER A 973 -28.27 -3.46 42.32
C SER A 973 -27.23 -4.56 42.06
N VAL A 974 -26.05 -4.15 41.56
CA VAL A 974 -24.85 -4.92 41.18
C VAL A 974 -25.03 -5.83 39.96
#